data_AF-A0A2J6I2D3-F1
#
_entry.id   AF-A0A2J6I2D3-F1
#
_cell.length_a   1.000
_cell.length_b   1.000
_cell.length_c   1.000
_cell.angle_alpha   90.00
_cell.angle_beta   90.00
_cell.angle_gamma   90.00
#
_symmetry.space_group_name_H-M   'P 1'
#
loop_
_entity.id
_entity.type
_entity.pdbx_description
1 polymer ?
#
loop_
_entity_poly.entity_id
_entity_poly.type
_entity_poly.pdbx_seq_one_letter_code
_entity_poly.pdbx_strand_id
1 'polypeptide(L)'
;MKFIKRKYLKQLLLLLVLLVGSNMVFSQQAKTYDEAIIIGDKNFEADKLLDAKAYYQMALKFKSDDEYAKKQIDKIIEEMGSRIDKEDKYLEIIMVADKLYENNKLDEAKAEYSKAMAVIAGDEYAKEQIDKIESTQKNEKENLENFNKLISQGQQNIKNNNYDDAISNFKKAGKIFPDNKQPKQLIEEAKAAKTEFESKAEVYANEVEMANRYINVKNYVEAVKHLKAALEIFPEEWAVEQEIVKYEPLAAKQVEYNKQIEIADELYVNKNYSAARKAYEDATALWPENSYTGDMISRIDEQLGEKMANLEANYSKSIKAADSLFNIKEFDKAGSEYNLALSLKPDENYPKSKLQEIEGFYAKEKAKLEQQYASIISSADSLFDIKNYNASKEKYTLALSIRPDDQHPKDQLKEIETQLNLLADQKQLNEKYDVIIASADAFVKDKNYEGAINKYKEALQVKDDEYPKQRITEIENVIANAAKQKEIDAKYDNQMSLANRLLDEKNYADARTAFLAAAEIKPLESEPKEQIENIDNILRERLLQAELDAKYQKLIAKSDSLIKENNFEAAIIALNEALKLKPDDVFATNKLEEVNKQKAEYEKQQELIKQYEAAIKEADELLAQKEYSQAKVSYTEALSINPSDKYATKKIGEINIILKQMEAEINRKYDETIAKADNLFDASNLSEAVVQYKIASSLKPEELYPKNKIAEANTLIEEKLKLVRNEYNLAIADADKLYAAKIYDKAITAYQKADKIFPEESYPEEMIKKITNLIETNAIVDVIKTKTTINSKNTEKVEFEPIRIDVRKSNYILVKARNLGDNEFKMIFGYGIGTAKNGGFVVSVPADSEYHDYIIRVGNQYKWFSEDNNWISIYPENGDIEISLLRISKSD
;
A
#
# COMPACT_ATOMS: atom_id res chain seq x y z
N MET A 1 40.89 33.25 -13.13
CA MET A 1 42.05 33.25 -14.05
C MET A 1 43.06 34.27 -13.55
N LYS A 2 44.34 33.90 -13.41
CA LYS A 2 45.48 34.68 -12.86
C LYS A 2 45.38 35.09 -11.38
N PHE A 3 45.61 34.18 -10.42
CA PHE A 3 46.29 34.50 -9.14
C PHE A 3 46.52 33.27 -8.22
N ILE A 4 46.72 32.06 -8.75
CA ILE A 4 47.14 30.90 -7.93
C ILE A 4 48.17 30.06 -8.70
N LYS A 5 49.24 30.69 -9.20
CA LYS A 5 50.34 29.98 -9.90
C LYS A 5 51.74 30.34 -9.38
N ARG A 6 51.87 30.91 -8.17
CA ARG A 6 53.19 31.36 -7.65
C ARG A 6 53.62 30.82 -6.29
N LYS A 7 52.81 30.03 -5.58
CA LYS A 7 53.20 29.51 -4.26
C LYS A 7 53.79 28.10 -4.29
N TYR A 8 53.38 27.25 -5.24
CA TYR A 8 53.94 25.89 -5.38
C TYR A 8 55.16 25.79 -6.30
N LEU A 9 55.39 26.79 -7.16
CA LEU A 9 56.58 26.84 -8.03
C LEU A 9 57.89 27.15 -7.28
N LYS A 10 57.83 27.67 -6.04
CA LYS A 10 59.02 28.01 -5.24
C LYS A 10 59.51 26.88 -4.33
N GLN A 11 58.70 25.85 -4.08
CA GLN A 11 59.13 24.70 -3.27
C GLN A 11 59.68 23.53 -4.10
N LEU A 12 59.28 23.39 -5.38
CA LEU A 12 59.90 22.40 -6.27
C LEU A 12 61.22 22.89 -6.89
N LEU A 13 61.37 24.20 -7.10
CA LEU A 13 62.66 24.78 -7.54
C LEU A 13 63.77 24.68 -6.48
N LEU A 14 63.42 24.34 -5.22
CA LEU A 14 64.39 24.15 -4.15
C LEU A 14 64.94 22.72 -4.09
N LEU A 15 64.25 21.73 -4.69
CA LEU A 15 64.73 20.35 -4.73
C LEU A 15 65.52 20.01 -6.00
N LEU A 16 65.34 20.75 -7.10
CA LEU A 16 66.17 20.59 -8.30
C LEU A 16 67.45 21.46 -8.32
N VAL A 17 67.61 22.36 -7.33
CA VAL A 17 68.82 23.20 -7.18
C VAL A 17 69.89 22.55 -6.27
N LEU A 18 69.63 21.36 -5.73
CA LEU A 18 70.59 20.64 -4.87
C LEU A 18 71.50 19.64 -5.61
N LEU A 19 71.50 19.63 -6.94
CA LEU A 19 72.36 18.74 -7.73
C LEU A 19 73.02 19.40 -8.96
N VAL A 20 73.33 20.71 -8.91
CA VAL A 20 74.42 21.30 -9.71
C VAL A 20 75.14 22.38 -8.90
N GLY A 21 75.50 22.05 -7.67
CA GLY A 21 76.65 22.64 -7.01
C GLY A 21 77.89 21.90 -7.51
N SER A 22 78.88 22.63 -8.04
CA SER A 22 80.14 22.14 -8.63
C SER A 22 80.05 21.52 -10.03
N ASN A 23 80.00 22.37 -11.06
CA ASN A 23 80.88 22.34 -12.24
C ASN A 23 80.36 23.28 -13.34
N MET A 24 80.53 24.59 -13.16
CA MET A 24 80.68 25.49 -14.31
C MET A 24 82.06 25.25 -14.95
N VAL A 25 82.35 24.05 -15.47
CA VAL A 25 83.59 23.79 -16.23
C VAL A 25 83.41 22.67 -17.24
N PHE A 26 82.43 22.73 -18.14
CA PHE A 26 82.33 21.73 -19.22
C PHE A 26 82.22 22.28 -20.64
N SER A 27 82.61 23.54 -20.85
CA SER A 27 82.92 23.97 -22.23
C SER A 27 84.42 23.98 -22.54
N GLN A 28 85.34 23.94 -21.57
CA GLN A 28 86.77 24.08 -21.90
C GLN A 28 87.47 22.82 -22.46
N GLN A 29 86.77 21.70 -22.68
CA GLN A 29 87.41 20.47 -23.16
C GLN A 29 87.57 20.40 -24.69
N ALA A 30 86.61 20.91 -25.46
CA ALA A 30 86.74 20.95 -26.91
C ALA A 30 87.59 22.17 -27.31
N LYS A 31 88.79 21.93 -27.83
CA LYS A 31 89.69 23.00 -28.30
C LYS A 31 89.53 23.28 -29.78
N THR A 32 88.79 22.41 -30.48
CA THR A 32 88.53 22.50 -31.91
C THR A 32 87.03 22.36 -32.20
N TYR A 33 86.64 22.81 -33.39
CA TYR A 33 85.27 22.67 -33.89
C TYR A 33 84.83 21.19 -33.93
N ASP A 34 85.66 20.30 -34.47
CA ASP A 34 85.32 18.88 -34.64
C ASP A 34 85.15 18.16 -33.29
N GLU A 35 86.00 18.48 -32.30
CA GLU A 35 85.84 17.96 -30.93
C GLU A 35 84.52 18.43 -30.30
N ALA A 36 84.12 19.68 -30.53
CA ALA A 36 82.88 20.23 -30.00
C ALA A 36 81.65 19.56 -30.64
N ILE A 37 81.70 19.25 -31.94
CA ILE A 37 80.64 18.50 -32.63
C ILE A 37 80.56 17.06 -32.15
N ILE A 38 81.69 16.33 -32.08
CA ILE A 38 81.70 14.92 -31.64
C ILE A 38 81.20 14.77 -30.21
N ILE A 39 81.63 15.66 -29.31
CA ILE A 39 81.18 15.64 -27.92
C ILE A 39 79.71 16.09 -27.82
N GLY A 40 79.30 17.06 -28.66
CA GLY A 40 77.90 17.46 -28.80
C GLY A 40 77.01 16.30 -29.23
N ASP A 41 77.33 15.63 -30.33
CA ASP A 41 76.62 14.46 -30.87
C ASP A 41 76.58 13.30 -29.87
N LYS A 42 77.71 13.00 -29.23
CA LYS A 42 77.76 11.95 -28.21
C LYS A 42 76.89 12.26 -27.00
N ASN A 43 76.85 13.51 -26.55
CA ASN A 43 75.97 13.92 -25.45
C ASN A 43 74.50 13.94 -25.90
N PHE A 44 74.23 14.27 -27.17
CA PHE A 44 72.88 14.25 -27.73
C PHE A 44 72.34 12.82 -27.81
N GLU A 45 73.13 11.88 -28.32
CA GLU A 45 72.81 10.44 -28.34
C GLU A 45 72.67 9.83 -26.93
N ALA A 46 73.44 10.36 -25.96
CA ALA A 46 73.34 9.97 -24.56
C ALA A 46 72.23 10.71 -23.79
N ASP A 47 71.37 11.44 -24.50
CA ASP A 47 70.24 12.19 -23.96
C ASP A 47 70.59 13.29 -22.94
N LYS A 48 71.85 13.73 -22.94
CA LYS A 48 72.35 14.85 -22.14
C LYS A 48 72.17 16.15 -22.89
N LEU A 49 70.92 16.52 -23.11
CA LEU A 49 70.50 17.60 -24.01
C LEU A 49 71.16 18.96 -23.68
N LEU A 50 71.29 19.31 -22.40
CA LEU A 50 71.94 20.56 -21.98
C LEU A 50 73.45 20.58 -22.29
N ASP A 51 74.14 19.47 -22.05
CA ASP A 51 75.57 19.33 -22.33
C ASP A 51 75.79 19.34 -23.85
N ALA A 52 75.00 18.58 -24.59
CA ALA A 52 75.02 18.55 -26.05
C ALA A 52 74.84 19.96 -26.64
N LYS A 53 73.85 20.71 -26.15
CA LYS A 53 73.58 22.08 -26.57
C LYS A 53 74.76 23.01 -26.28
N ALA A 54 75.37 22.90 -25.10
CA ALA A 54 76.53 23.71 -24.73
C ALA A 54 77.72 23.44 -25.67
N TYR A 55 77.95 22.17 -26.04
CA TYR A 55 79.00 21.79 -26.99
C TYR A 55 78.69 22.22 -28.43
N TYR A 56 77.44 22.15 -28.91
CA TYR A 56 77.08 22.71 -30.21
C TYR A 56 77.15 24.24 -30.23
N GLN A 57 76.76 24.92 -29.15
CA GLN A 57 76.93 26.37 -29.01
C GLN A 57 78.40 26.76 -29.00
N MET A 58 79.25 25.90 -28.44
CA MET A 58 80.69 26.05 -28.52
C MET A 58 81.22 25.80 -29.93
N ALA A 59 80.71 24.81 -30.67
CA ALA A 59 81.06 24.60 -32.07
C ALA A 59 80.74 25.86 -32.91
N LEU A 60 79.60 26.52 -32.64
CA LEU A 60 79.24 27.81 -33.26
C LEU A 60 80.17 28.97 -32.88
N LYS A 61 80.94 28.88 -31.79
CA LYS A 61 82.00 29.88 -31.51
C LYS A 61 83.22 29.71 -32.41
N PHE A 62 83.52 28.49 -32.83
CA PHE A 62 84.61 28.23 -33.78
C PHE A 62 84.19 28.45 -35.23
N LYS A 63 82.91 28.20 -35.56
CA LYS A 63 82.33 28.41 -36.89
C LYS A 63 80.88 28.91 -36.78
N SER A 64 80.72 30.23 -36.82
CA SER A 64 79.45 30.91 -36.50
C SER A 64 78.32 30.71 -37.51
N ASP A 65 78.66 30.30 -38.73
CA ASP A 65 77.72 30.03 -39.83
C ASP A 65 77.39 28.53 -39.98
N ASP A 66 77.85 27.67 -39.06
CA ASP A 66 77.61 26.23 -39.19
C ASP A 66 76.13 25.84 -39.02
N GLU A 67 75.54 25.30 -40.09
CA GLU A 67 74.13 24.89 -40.10
C GLU A 67 73.87 23.62 -39.29
N TYR A 68 74.85 22.72 -39.17
CA TYR A 68 74.67 21.45 -38.46
C TYR A 68 74.53 21.69 -36.96
N ALA A 69 75.44 22.45 -36.36
CA ALA A 69 75.37 22.81 -34.95
C ALA A 69 74.09 23.61 -34.60
N LYS A 70 73.67 24.54 -35.47
CA LYS A 70 72.40 25.27 -35.31
C LYS A 70 71.20 24.32 -35.32
N LYS A 71 71.12 23.43 -36.30
CA LYS A 71 70.03 22.47 -36.42
C LYS A 71 69.98 21.49 -35.25
N GLN A 72 71.12 21.08 -34.70
CA GLN A 72 71.15 20.23 -33.51
C GLN A 72 70.75 21.00 -32.24
N ILE A 73 71.14 22.27 -32.10
CA ILE A 73 70.64 23.13 -31.01
C ILE A 73 69.13 23.32 -31.10
N ASP A 74 68.58 23.55 -32.29
CA ASP A 74 67.14 23.71 -32.50
C ASP A 74 66.39 22.42 -32.18
N LYS A 75 66.90 21.27 -32.62
CA LYS A 75 66.37 19.95 -32.23
C LYS A 75 66.40 19.74 -30.72
N ILE A 76 67.49 20.12 -30.05
CA ILE A 76 67.57 20.05 -28.60
C ILE A 76 66.56 20.99 -27.95
N ILE A 77 66.40 22.21 -28.45
CA ILE A 77 65.43 23.17 -27.92
C ILE A 77 64.01 22.63 -28.08
N GLU A 78 63.69 22.02 -29.21
CA GLU A 78 62.41 21.39 -29.50
C GLU A 78 62.18 20.15 -28.61
N GLU A 79 63.20 19.30 -28.44
CA GLU A 79 63.12 18.08 -27.63
C GLU A 79 63.05 18.40 -26.12
N MET A 80 63.79 19.40 -25.66
CA MET A 80 63.70 19.91 -24.29
C MET A 80 62.36 20.59 -24.01
N GLY A 81 61.84 21.38 -24.98
CA GLY A 81 60.51 21.98 -24.89
C GLY A 81 59.41 20.92 -24.82
N SER A 82 59.50 19.88 -25.66
CA SER A 82 58.58 18.74 -25.64
C SER A 82 58.63 17.91 -24.35
N ARG A 83 59.73 17.92 -23.59
CA ARG A 83 59.84 17.20 -22.32
C ARG A 83 59.24 17.99 -21.16
N ILE A 84 59.49 19.30 -21.11
CA ILE A 84 58.92 20.21 -20.12
C ILE A 84 57.38 20.24 -20.21
N ASP A 85 56.83 20.27 -21.44
CA ASP A 85 55.37 20.27 -21.64
C ASP A 85 54.68 18.95 -21.21
N LYS A 86 55.39 17.82 -21.27
CA LYS A 86 54.86 16.53 -20.79
C LYS A 86 54.86 16.45 -19.26
N GLU A 87 55.89 16.98 -18.62
CA GLU A 87 56.06 16.96 -17.17
C GLU A 87 55.05 17.90 -16.47
N ASP A 88 54.84 19.11 -17.00
CA ASP A 88 53.82 20.04 -16.49
C ASP A 88 52.40 19.48 -16.65
N LYS A 89 52.12 18.84 -17.79
CA LYS A 89 50.82 18.21 -18.06
C LYS A 89 50.55 17.02 -17.14
N TYR A 90 51.58 16.23 -16.84
CA TYR A 90 51.49 15.12 -15.90
C TYR A 90 51.14 15.60 -14.48
N LEU A 91 51.84 16.62 -13.97
CA LEU A 91 51.60 17.17 -12.63
C LEU A 91 50.20 17.78 -12.48
N GLU A 92 49.68 18.43 -13.52
CA GLU A 92 48.31 18.95 -13.52
C GLU A 92 47.27 17.84 -13.43
N ILE A 93 47.46 16.73 -14.17
CA ILE A 93 46.55 15.59 -14.16
C ILE A 93 46.57 14.87 -12.81
N ILE A 94 47.76 14.62 -12.24
CA ILE A 94 47.88 13.97 -10.92
C ILE A 94 47.22 14.81 -9.82
N MET A 95 47.42 16.13 -9.80
CA MET A 95 46.76 17.00 -8.83
C MET A 95 45.22 16.92 -8.90
N VAL A 96 44.66 16.81 -10.10
CA VAL A 96 43.21 16.65 -10.29
C VAL A 96 42.77 15.25 -9.86
N ALA A 97 43.51 14.22 -10.23
CA ALA A 97 43.25 12.83 -9.86
C ALA A 97 43.24 12.64 -8.33
N ASP A 98 44.25 13.15 -7.63
CA ASP A 98 44.36 13.10 -6.17
C ASP A 98 43.21 13.83 -5.49
N LYS A 99 42.85 15.03 -5.98
CA LYS A 99 41.72 15.78 -5.46
C LYS A 99 40.40 15.05 -5.65
N LEU A 100 40.20 14.40 -6.78
CA LEU A 100 39.00 13.60 -7.03
C LEU A 100 38.96 12.38 -6.10
N TYR A 101 40.11 11.74 -5.88
CA TYR A 101 40.26 10.63 -4.95
C TYR A 101 39.94 11.05 -3.50
N GLU A 102 40.49 12.18 -3.04
CA GLU A 102 40.20 12.76 -1.71
C GLU A 102 38.71 13.08 -1.51
N ASN A 103 38.00 13.43 -2.59
CA ASN A 103 36.56 13.70 -2.56
C ASN A 103 35.70 12.44 -2.77
N ASN A 104 36.29 11.25 -2.65
CA ASN A 104 35.63 9.94 -2.86
C ASN A 104 35.00 9.76 -4.24
N LYS A 105 35.50 10.48 -5.26
CA LYS A 105 35.03 10.39 -6.64
C LYS A 105 35.88 9.37 -7.41
N LEU A 106 35.79 8.12 -6.99
CA LEU A 106 36.72 7.06 -7.38
C LEU A 106 36.80 6.81 -8.90
N ASP A 107 35.67 6.84 -9.62
CA ASP A 107 35.67 6.67 -11.09
C ASP A 107 36.30 7.85 -11.82
N GLU A 108 36.00 9.08 -11.39
CA GLU A 108 36.58 10.30 -11.95
C GLU A 108 38.10 10.34 -11.66
N ALA A 109 38.51 9.98 -10.43
CA ALA A 109 39.91 9.88 -10.04
C ALA A 109 40.67 8.84 -10.86
N LYS A 110 40.10 7.63 -11.01
CA LYS A 110 40.67 6.55 -11.82
C LYS A 110 40.85 6.97 -13.28
N ALA A 111 39.88 7.69 -13.85
CA ALA A 111 39.97 8.21 -15.20
C ALA A 111 41.11 9.24 -15.35
N GLU A 112 41.31 10.12 -14.36
CA GLU A 112 42.43 11.08 -14.37
C GLU A 112 43.79 10.40 -14.15
N TYR A 113 43.91 9.43 -13.23
CA TYR A 113 45.13 8.63 -13.11
C TYR A 113 45.44 7.86 -14.40
N SER A 114 44.42 7.37 -15.11
CA SER A 114 44.60 6.71 -16.42
C SER A 114 45.11 7.69 -17.48
N LYS A 115 44.70 8.96 -17.42
CA LYS A 115 45.26 10.02 -18.27
C LYS A 115 46.71 10.33 -17.90
N ALA A 116 47.08 10.27 -16.62
CA ALA A 116 48.46 10.45 -16.18
C ALA A 116 49.37 9.34 -16.74
N MET A 117 48.90 8.09 -16.73
CA MET A 117 49.59 6.95 -17.36
C MET A 117 49.70 7.06 -18.89
N ALA A 118 48.80 7.79 -19.54
CA ALA A 118 48.88 8.08 -20.98
C ALA A 118 49.90 9.18 -21.32
N VAL A 119 50.23 10.06 -20.36
CA VAL A 119 51.27 11.09 -20.49
C VAL A 119 52.65 10.52 -20.15
N ILE A 120 52.74 9.72 -19.08
CA ILE A 120 53.95 8.98 -18.69
C ILE A 120 53.63 7.48 -18.72
N ALA A 121 54.05 6.83 -19.82
CA ALA A 121 53.88 5.40 -19.97
C ALA A 121 54.65 4.66 -18.86
N GLY A 122 53.94 3.86 -18.06
CA GLY A 122 54.53 3.10 -16.95
C GLY A 122 54.65 3.85 -15.63
N ASP A 123 53.91 4.96 -15.44
CA ASP A 123 53.83 5.64 -14.14
C ASP A 123 53.34 4.71 -13.02
N GLU A 124 54.26 4.38 -12.10
CA GLU A 124 54.00 3.52 -10.94
C GLU A 124 53.04 4.17 -9.95
N TYR A 125 53.05 5.51 -9.81
CA TYR A 125 52.20 6.21 -8.86
C TYR A 125 50.74 6.16 -9.29
N ALA A 126 50.41 6.60 -10.52
CA ALA A 126 49.04 6.50 -11.03
C ALA A 126 48.54 5.06 -11.08
N LYS A 127 49.41 4.10 -11.42
CA LYS A 127 49.08 2.67 -11.41
C LYS A 127 48.71 2.18 -10.00
N GLU A 128 49.52 2.49 -8.99
CA GLU A 128 49.19 2.12 -7.61
C GLU A 128 47.89 2.74 -7.12
N GLN A 129 47.59 4.00 -7.50
CA GLN A 129 46.33 4.65 -7.12
C GLN A 129 45.14 4.03 -7.85
N ILE A 130 45.28 3.66 -9.12
CA ILE A 130 44.26 2.90 -9.85
C ILE A 130 44.04 1.54 -9.19
N ASP A 131 45.10 0.79 -8.85
CA ASP A 131 45.00 -0.50 -8.18
C ASP A 131 44.31 -0.38 -6.81
N LYS A 132 44.60 0.69 -6.05
CA LYS A 132 43.91 1.01 -4.77
C LYS A 132 42.44 1.32 -5.00
N ILE A 133 42.11 2.13 -6.00
CA ILE A 133 40.72 2.44 -6.35
C ILE A 133 39.99 1.16 -6.78
N GLU A 134 40.57 0.36 -7.65
CA GLU A 134 39.97 -0.88 -8.13
C GLU A 134 39.76 -1.89 -7.00
N SER A 135 40.73 -2.03 -6.10
CA SER A 135 40.60 -2.85 -4.89
C SER A 135 39.48 -2.34 -3.98
N THR A 136 39.37 -1.02 -3.79
CA THR A 136 38.33 -0.39 -2.97
C THR A 136 36.94 -0.61 -3.58
N GLN A 137 36.78 -0.31 -4.87
CA GLN A 137 35.52 -0.51 -5.60
C GLN A 137 35.13 -1.99 -5.66
N LYS A 138 36.09 -2.90 -5.81
CA LYS A 138 35.85 -4.35 -5.77
C LYS A 138 35.35 -4.77 -4.40
N ASN A 139 36.00 -4.33 -3.31
CA ASN A 139 35.57 -4.63 -1.95
C ASN A 139 34.18 -4.06 -1.64
N GLU A 140 33.89 -2.83 -2.06
CA GLU A 140 32.56 -2.22 -1.90
C GLU A 140 31.48 -2.99 -2.69
N LYS A 141 31.79 -3.42 -3.91
CA LYS A 141 30.90 -4.23 -4.73
C LYS A 141 30.64 -5.60 -4.10
N GLU A 142 31.68 -6.30 -3.66
CA GLU A 142 31.54 -7.60 -2.97
C GLU A 142 30.75 -7.47 -1.66
N ASN A 143 30.96 -6.38 -0.91
CA ASN A 143 30.18 -6.07 0.29
C ASN A 143 28.70 -5.83 -0.05
N LEU A 144 28.40 -5.08 -1.11
CA LEU A 144 27.04 -4.83 -1.55
C LEU A 144 26.35 -6.11 -2.04
N GLU A 145 27.05 -6.95 -2.80
CA GLU A 145 26.55 -8.25 -3.26
C GLU A 145 26.26 -9.20 -2.09
N ASN A 146 27.19 -9.31 -1.14
CA ASN A 146 27.01 -10.12 0.07
C ASN A 146 25.88 -9.59 0.96
N PHE A 147 25.75 -8.26 1.09
CA PHE A 147 24.64 -7.63 1.80
C PHE A 147 23.30 -8.01 1.15
N ASN A 148 23.15 -7.79 -0.15
CA ASN A 148 21.92 -8.09 -0.88
C ASN A 148 21.57 -9.58 -0.82
N LYS A 149 22.57 -10.46 -0.91
CA LYS A 149 22.39 -11.90 -0.75
C LYS A 149 21.87 -12.25 0.64
N LEU A 150 22.45 -11.70 1.70
CA LEU A 150 22.01 -11.95 3.08
C LEU A 150 20.60 -11.40 3.34
N ILE A 151 20.26 -10.23 2.79
CA ILE A 151 18.88 -9.69 2.84
C ILE A 151 17.91 -10.66 2.14
N SER A 152 18.21 -11.09 0.91
CA SER A 152 17.36 -12.00 0.14
C SER A 152 17.19 -13.35 0.85
N GLN A 153 18.28 -13.94 1.37
CA GLN A 153 18.22 -15.18 2.15
C GLN A 153 17.41 -14.99 3.43
N GLY A 154 17.54 -13.85 4.10
CA GLY A 154 16.74 -13.54 5.29
C GLY A 154 15.25 -13.47 4.97
N GLN A 155 14.87 -12.81 3.88
CA GLN A 155 13.47 -12.74 3.42
C GLN A 155 12.93 -14.11 2.99
N GLN A 156 13.74 -14.94 2.34
CA GLN A 156 13.36 -16.31 2.01
C GLN A 156 13.15 -17.16 3.26
N ASN A 157 14.00 -16.98 4.28
CA ASN A 157 13.83 -17.67 5.56
C ASN A 157 12.54 -17.27 6.28
N ILE A 158 12.11 -16.00 6.21
CA ILE A 158 10.78 -15.58 6.69
C ILE A 158 9.67 -16.37 5.98
N LYS A 159 9.71 -16.45 4.64
CA LYS A 159 8.69 -17.19 3.86
C LYS A 159 8.64 -18.68 4.23
N ASN A 160 9.76 -19.24 4.62
CA ASN A 160 9.88 -20.64 5.04
C ASN A 160 9.61 -20.83 6.55
N ASN A 161 9.13 -19.81 7.27
CA ASN A 161 8.95 -19.81 8.73
C ASN A 161 10.24 -20.05 9.56
N ASN A 162 11.42 -19.92 8.95
CA ASN A 162 12.74 -20.05 9.58
C ASN A 162 13.20 -18.69 10.15
N TYR A 163 12.41 -18.12 11.06
CA TYR A 163 12.60 -16.75 11.54
C TYR A 163 13.95 -16.50 12.22
N ASP A 164 14.51 -17.48 12.94
CA ASP A 164 15.81 -17.33 13.60
C ASP A 164 16.97 -17.25 12.58
N ASP A 165 16.90 -18.02 11.50
CA ASP A 165 17.85 -17.94 10.39
C ASP A 165 17.67 -16.63 9.60
N ALA A 166 16.45 -16.13 9.48
CA ALA A 166 16.18 -14.82 8.89
C ALA A 166 16.86 -13.69 9.70
N ILE A 167 16.62 -13.66 11.02
CA ILE A 167 17.22 -12.71 11.95
C ILE A 167 18.75 -12.83 11.92
N SER A 168 19.30 -14.05 11.86
CA SER A 168 20.73 -14.30 11.75
C SER A 168 21.32 -13.69 10.46
N ASN A 169 20.66 -13.89 9.32
CA ASN A 169 21.10 -13.33 8.04
C ASN A 169 21.01 -11.81 8.01
N PHE A 170 19.93 -11.20 8.52
CA PHE A 170 19.83 -9.75 8.65
C PHE A 170 20.86 -9.16 9.62
N LYS A 171 21.17 -9.84 10.73
CA LYS A 171 22.27 -9.44 11.64
C LYS A 171 23.62 -9.46 10.92
N LYS A 172 23.88 -10.48 10.09
CA LYS A 172 25.10 -10.53 9.26
C LYS A 172 25.12 -9.39 8.23
N ALA A 173 24.00 -9.10 7.58
CA ALA A 173 23.88 -7.97 6.64
C ALA A 173 24.15 -6.62 7.33
N GLY A 174 23.59 -6.41 8.52
CA GLY A 174 23.83 -5.21 9.33
C GLY A 174 25.27 -5.03 9.80
N LYS A 175 26.09 -6.09 9.82
CA LYS A 175 27.55 -5.97 10.08
C LYS A 175 28.32 -5.46 8.87
N ILE A 176 27.83 -5.67 7.65
CA ILE A 176 28.49 -5.22 6.41
C ILE A 176 28.30 -3.70 6.24
N PHE A 177 27.10 -3.19 6.54
CA PHE A 177 26.80 -1.75 6.53
C PHE A 177 26.13 -1.31 7.86
N PRO A 178 26.89 -0.97 8.90
CA PRO A 178 26.38 -0.66 10.25
C PRO A 178 25.41 0.54 10.30
N ASP A 179 25.59 1.51 9.40
CA ASP A 179 24.78 2.72 9.32
C ASP A 179 23.49 2.52 8.51
N ASN A 180 23.37 1.41 7.78
CA ASN A 180 22.14 1.08 7.05
C ASN A 180 21.05 0.62 8.04
N LYS A 181 19.91 1.32 8.04
CA LYS A 181 18.78 1.03 8.94
C LYS A 181 17.95 -0.19 8.51
N GLN A 182 18.02 -0.59 7.24
CA GLN A 182 17.19 -1.64 6.66
C GLN A 182 17.31 -3.00 7.38
N PRO A 183 18.51 -3.54 7.70
CA PRO A 183 18.60 -4.82 8.39
C PRO A 183 18.01 -4.78 9.80
N LYS A 184 18.07 -3.64 10.49
CA LYS A 184 17.45 -3.48 11.82
C LYS A 184 15.93 -3.54 11.73
N GLN A 185 15.34 -2.88 10.73
CA GLN A 185 13.89 -2.97 10.46
C GLN A 185 13.47 -4.40 10.14
N LEU A 186 14.19 -5.07 9.23
CA LEU A 186 13.90 -6.46 8.85
C LEU A 186 14.06 -7.45 10.01
N ILE A 187 14.95 -7.19 10.97
CA ILE A 187 15.04 -7.99 12.21
C ILE A 187 13.78 -7.82 13.07
N GLU A 188 13.28 -6.60 13.25
CA GLU A 188 12.05 -6.37 14.02
C GLU A 188 10.81 -6.93 13.31
N GLU A 189 10.74 -6.83 11.98
CA GLU A 189 9.71 -7.48 11.17
C GLU A 189 9.77 -9.02 11.31
N ALA A 190 10.96 -9.61 11.23
CA ALA A 190 11.14 -11.05 11.42
C ALA A 190 10.76 -11.52 12.83
N LYS A 191 11.04 -10.72 13.86
CA LYS A 191 10.60 -11.00 15.24
C LYS A 191 9.08 -10.90 15.39
N ALA A 192 8.46 -9.87 14.82
CA ALA A 192 7.02 -9.70 14.86
C ALA A 192 6.31 -10.86 14.15
N ALA A 193 6.79 -11.25 12.96
CA ALA A 193 6.28 -12.40 12.22
C ALA A 193 6.49 -13.71 12.98
N LYS A 194 7.63 -13.88 13.66
CA LYS A 194 7.88 -15.02 14.57
C LYS A 194 6.84 -15.08 15.69
N THR A 195 6.63 -13.98 16.41
CA THR A 195 5.66 -13.92 17.50
C THR A 195 4.24 -14.17 17.03
N GLU A 196 3.84 -13.62 15.88
CA GLU A 196 2.53 -13.88 15.28
C GLU A 196 2.37 -15.36 14.90
N PHE A 197 3.38 -15.96 14.26
CA PHE A 197 3.38 -17.38 13.91
C PHE A 197 3.30 -18.27 15.15
N GLU A 198 4.09 -17.99 16.20
CA GLU A 198 4.06 -18.71 17.48
C GLU A 198 2.69 -18.61 18.16
N SER A 199 2.06 -17.42 18.15
CA SER A 199 0.72 -17.24 18.69
C SER A 199 -0.33 -18.03 17.90
N LYS A 200 -0.26 -18.02 16.56
CA LYS A 200 -1.15 -18.85 15.73
C LYS A 200 -0.92 -20.34 15.96
N ALA A 201 0.33 -20.77 16.11
CA ALA A 201 0.69 -22.15 16.44
C ALA A 201 0.11 -22.60 17.79
N GLU A 202 0.08 -21.73 18.79
CA GLU A 202 -0.54 -22.02 20.09
C GLU A 202 -2.06 -22.17 19.98
N VAL A 203 -2.74 -21.26 19.28
CA VAL A 203 -4.20 -21.36 19.07
C VAL A 203 -4.54 -22.62 18.27
N TYR A 204 -3.80 -22.90 17.18
CA TYR A 204 -3.95 -24.12 16.41
C TYR A 204 -3.81 -25.38 17.29
N ALA A 205 -2.77 -25.44 18.13
CA ALA A 205 -2.56 -26.57 19.03
C ALA A 205 -3.74 -26.74 20.02
N ASN A 206 -4.28 -25.65 20.55
CA ASN A 206 -5.45 -25.68 21.43
C ASN A 206 -6.72 -26.18 20.71
N GLU A 207 -6.96 -25.72 19.48
CA GLU A 207 -8.10 -26.17 18.67
C GLU A 207 -7.99 -27.68 18.35
N VAL A 208 -6.80 -28.15 17.97
CA VAL A 208 -6.56 -29.58 17.74
C VAL A 208 -6.71 -30.39 19.05
N GLU A 209 -6.25 -29.87 20.18
CA GLU A 209 -6.45 -30.53 21.48
C GLU A 209 -7.94 -30.62 21.85
N MET A 210 -8.70 -29.53 21.67
CA MET A 210 -10.14 -29.49 21.91
C MET A 210 -10.89 -30.46 21.00
N ALA A 211 -10.54 -30.50 19.72
CA ALA A 211 -11.06 -31.50 18.80
C ALA A 211 -10.84 -32.92 19.32
N ASN A 212 -9.61 -33.25 19.74
CA ASN A 212 -9.28 -34.57 20.29
C ASN A 212 -10.06 -34.88 21.58
N ARG A 213 -10.26 -33.90 22.46
CA ARG A 213 -11.11 -34.07 23.65
C ARG A 213 -12.55 -34.42 23.28
N TYR A 214 -13.11 -33.76 22.28
CA TYR A 214 -14.47 -34.05 21.80
C TYR A 214 -14.58 -35.38 21.06
N ILE A 215 -13.55 -35.77 20.32
CA ILE A 215 -13.44 -37.11 19.72
C ILE A 215 -13.49 -38.18 20.82
N ASN A 216 -12.77 -37.99 21.92
CA ASN A 216 -12.72 -38.96 23.03
C ASN A 216 -14.08 -39.17 23.71
N VAL A 217 -14.90 -38.13 23.80
CA VAL A 217 -16.29 -38.22 24.33
C VAL A 217 -17.31 -38.51 23.23
N LYS A 218 -16.85 -38.85 22.01
CA LYS A 218 -17.68 -39.13 20.82
C LYS A 218 -18.64 -38.00 20.45
N ASN A 219 -18.31 -36.77 20.80
CA ASN A 219 -19.04 -35.59 20.34
C ASN A 219 -18.42 -35.11 19.03
N TYR A 220 -18.75 -35.82 17.95
CA TYR A 220 -18.16 -35.60 16.64
C TYR A 220 -18.53 -34.24 16.03
N VAL A 221 -19.69 -33.68 16.39
CA VAL A 221 -20.10 -32.34 15.95
C VAL A 221 -19.15 -31.26 16.46
N GLU A 222 -18.89 -31.22 17.76
CA GLU A 222 -17.94 -30.23 18.31
C GLU A 222 -16.49 -30.55 17.90
N ALA A 223 -16.13 -31.83 17.76
CA ALA A 223 -14.82 -32.23 17.26
C ALA A 223 -14.52 -31.65 15.85
N VAL A 224 -15.44 -31.85 14.90
CA VAL A 224 -15.28 -31.37 13.52
C VAL A 224 -15.25 -29.84 13.46
N LYS A 225 -16.00 -29.15 14.32
CA LYS A 225 -15.97 -27.68 14.44
C LYS A 225 -14.59 -27.18 14.87
N HIS A 226 -13.99 -27.79 15.89
CA HIS A 226 -12.63 -27.44 16.33
C HIS A 226 -11.55 -27.80 15.30
N LEU A 227 -11.68 -28.93 14.60
CA LEU A 227 -10.76 -29.27 13.50
C LEU A 227 -10.84 -28.27 12.33
N LYS A 228 -12.06 -27.81 11.97
CA LYS A 228 -12.23 -26.76 10.94
C LYS A 228 -11.62 -25.43 11.38
N ALA A 229 -11.80 -25.03 12.65
CA ALA A 229 -11.16 -23.84 13.21
C ALA A 229 -9.63 -23.94 13.19
N ALA A 230 -9.06 -25.12 13.48
CA ALA A 230 -7.62 -25.35 13.34
C ALA A 230 -7.15 -25.20 11.88
N LEU A 231 -7.89 -25.75 10.91
CA LEU A 231 -7.56 -25.65 9.49
C LEU A 231 -7.70 -24.22 8.93
N GLU A 232 -8.56 -23.37 9.51
CA GLU A 232 -8.61 -21.93 9.16
C GLU A 232 -7.32 -21.19 9.57
N ILE A 233 -6.64 -21.63 10.64
CA ILE A 233 -5.39 -21.02 11.12
C ILE A 233 -4.21 -21.44 10.24
N PHE A 234 -4.11 -22.75 9.92
CA PHE A 234 -3.10 -23.30 9.01
C PHE A 234 -3.76 -24.20 7.95
N PRO A 235 -4.13 -23.65 6.78
CA PRO A 235 -4.88 -24.38 5.75
C PRO A 235 -4.14 -25.53 5.08
N GLU A 236 -2.81 -25.58 5.22
CA GLU A 236 -1.95 -26.58 4.57
C GLU A 236 -1.70 -27.83 5.47
N GLU A 237 -2.31 -27.88 6.65
CA GLU A 237 -2.14 -28.98 7.61
C GLU A 237 -2.95 -30.22 7.22
N TRP A 238 -2.37 -31.01 6.29
CA TRP A 238 -2.94 -32.24 5.75
C TRP A 238 -3.45 -33.21 6.82
N ALA A 239 -2.76 -33.33 7.97
CA ALA A 239 -3.18 -34.23 9.04
C ALA A 239 -4.55 -33.87 9.64
N VAL A 240 -4.83 -32.58 9.82
CA VAL A 240 -6.12 -32.09 10.33
C VAL A 240 -7.22 -32.28 9.29
N GLU A 241 -6.91 -32.03 8.02
CA GLU A 241 -7.83 -32.27 6.90
C GLU A 241 -8.28 -33.75 6.86
N GLN A 242 -7.36 -34.70 7.03
CA GLN A 242 -7.70 -36.13 7.08
C GLN A 242 -8.61 -36.49 8.28
N GLU A 243 -8.38 -35.87 9.44
CA GLU A 243 -9.24 -36.10 10.61
C GLU A 243 -10.65 -35.49 10.41
N ILE A 244 -10.79 -34.36 9.70
CA ILE A 244 -12.11 -33.83 9.30
C ILE A 244 -12.83 -34.83 8.41
N VAL A 245 -12.20 -35.33 7.35
CA VAL A 245 -12.79 -36.33 6.42
C VAL A 245 -13.29 -37.57 7.17
N LYS A 246 -12.56 -37.99 8.20
CA LYS A 246 -12.90 -39.15 9.03
C LYS A 246 -14.11 -38.89 9.95
N TYR A 247 -14.20 -37.72 10.60
CA TYR A 247 -15.22 -37.45 11.63
C TYR A 247 -16.45 -36.70 11.13
N GLU A 248 -16.38 -36.00 10.00
CA GLU A 248 -17.51 -35.30 9.39
C GLU A 248 -18.74 -36.19 9.10
N PRO A 249 -18.62 -37.41 8.54
CA PRO A 249 -19.78 -38.30 8.37
C PRO A 249 -20.36 -38.79 9.71
N LEU A 250 -19.53 -38.90 10.76
CA LEU A 250 -19.99 -39.28 12.10
C LEU A 250 -20.74 -38.12 12.79
N ALA A 251 -20.27 -36.88 12.60
CA ALA A 251 -20.96 -35.68 13.04
C ALA A 251 -22.34 -35.53 12.38
N ALA A 252 -22.44 -35.79 11.07
CA ALA A 252 -23.71 -35.74 10.35
C ALA A 252 -24.73 -36.76 10.89
N LYS A 253 -24.28 -38.00 11.20
CA LYS A 253 -25.13 -39.01 11.84
C LYS A 253 -25.57 -38.61 13.24
N GLN A 254 -24.68 -38.01 14.02
CA GLN A 254 -25.00 -37.50 15.36
C GLN A 254 -26.06 -36.40 15.33
N VAL A 255 -26.05 -35.51 14.32
CA VAL A 255 -27.09 -34.47 14.16
C VAL A 255 -28.46 -35.11 13.88
N GLU A 256 -28.53 -36.07 12.97
CA GLU A 256 -29.80 -36.75 12.66
C GLU A 256 -30.29 -37.58 13.87
N TYR A 257 -29.38 -38.23 14.60
CA TYR A 257 -29.69 -38.92 15.85
C TYR A 257 -30.39 -38.00 16.86
N ASN A 258 -29.81 -36.82 17.13
CA ASN A 258 -30.37 -35.86 18.10
C ASN A 258 -31.79 -35.43 17.73
N LYS A 259 -32.06 -35.23 16.43
CA LYS A 259 -33.39 -34.88 15.93
C LYS A 259 -34.42 -35.99 16.15
N GLN A 260 -34.04 -37.25 15.93
CA GLN A 260 -34.94 -38.38 16.17
C GLN A 260 -35.25 -38.57 17.66
N ILE A 261 -34.30 -38.25 18.55
CA ILE A 261 -34.53 -38.27 20.00
C ILE A 261 -35.61 -37.27 20.41
N GLU A 262 -35.58 -36.04 19.90
CA GLU A 262 -36.60 -35.03 20.22
C GLU A 262 -38.01 -35.51 19.85
N ILE A 263 -38.17 -36.12 18.69
CA ILE A 263 -39.45 -36.71 18.24
C ILE A 263 -39.88 -37.84 19.16
N ALA A 264 -38.95 -38.73 19.52
CA ALA A 264 -39.24 -39.87 20.38
C ALA A 264 -39.64 -39.46 21.81
N ASP A 265 -38.94 -38.48 22.38
CA ASP A 265 -39.22 -37.91 23.70
C ASP A 265 -40.60 -37.23 23.75
N GLU A 266 -40.97 -36.47 22.71
CA GLU A 266 -42.29 -35.83 22.62
C GLU A 266 -43.42 -36.88 22.59
N LEU A 267 -43.27 -37.93 21.78
CA LEU A 267 -44.23 -39.02 21.69
C LEU A 267 -44.36 -39.77 23.03
N TYR A 268 -43.25 -39.95 23.75
CA TYR A 268 -43.22 -40.58 25.06
C TYR A 268 -43.99 -39.75 26.10
N VAL A 269 -43.74 -38.44 26.16
CA VAL A 269 -44.46 -37.51 27.05
C VAL A 269 -45.96 -37.50 26.77
N ASN A 270 -46.35 -37.58 25.50
CA ASN A 270 -47.75 -37.66 25.07
C ASN A 270 -48.41 -39.04 25.31
N LYS A 271 -47.70 -39.97 25.97
CA LYS A 271 -48.16 -41.34 26.28
C LYS A 271 -48.53 -42.16 25.04
N ASN A 272 -48.06 -41.75 23.87
CA ASN A 272 -48.19 -42.55 22.65
C ASN A 272 -47.04 -43.57 22.59
N TYR A 273 -47.07 -44.51 23.54
CA TYR A 273 -45.98 -45.42 23.82
C TYR A 273 -45.57 -46.26 22.60
N SER A 274 -46.52 -46.70 21.77
CA SER A 274 -46.20 -47.47 20.56
C SER A 274 -45.45 -46.64 19.50
N ALA A 275 -45.83 -45.38 19.29
CA ALA A 275 -45.12 -44.50 18.35
C ALA A 275 -43.77 -44.04 18.90
N ALA A 276 -43.70 -43.74 20.20
CA ALA A 276 -42.47 -43.36 20.89
C ALA A 276 -41.42 -44.48 20.81
N ARG A 277 -41.83 -45.74 21.02
CA ARG A 277 -40.96 -46.91 20.93
C ARG A 277 -40.29 -47.01 19.55
N LYS A 278 -41.07 -46.85 18.49
CA LYS A 278 -40.57 -46.89 17.11
C LYS A 278 -39.57 -45.76 16.84
N ALA A 279 -39.87 -44.53 17.29
CA ALA A 279 -38.97 -43.40 17.12
C ALA A 279 -37.62 -43.59 17.86
N TYR A 280 -37.63 -44.20 19.07
CA TYR A 280 -36.39 -44.57 19.75
C TYR A 280 -35.63 -45.72 19.05
N GLU A 281 -36.31 -46.67 18.40
CA GLU A 281 -35.67 -47.71 17.58
C GLU A 281 -34.98 -47.11 16.35
N ASP A 282 -35.64 -46.17 15.67
CA ASP A 282 -35.09 -45.43 14.54
C ASP A 282 -33.86 -44.60 14.97
N ALA A 283 -33.91 -43.94 16.13
CA ALA A 283 -32.76 -43.24 16.71
C ALA A 283 -31.61 -44.22 17.07
N THR A 284 -31.92 -45.40 17.62
CA THR A 284 -30.92 -46.44 17.94
C THR A 284 -30.15 -46.89 16.70
N ALA A 285 -30.81 -46.99 15.54
CA ALA A 285 -30.16 -47.37 14.29
C ALA A 285 -29.12 -46.34 13.81
N LEU A 286 -29.30 -45.06 14.15
CA LEU A 286 -28.37 -43.97 13.79
C LEU A 286 -27.13 -43.94 14.69
N TRP A 287 -27.28 -44.30 15.97
CA TRP A 287 -26.15 -44.37 16.92
C TRP A 287 -26.30 -45.52 17.94
N PRO A 288 -26.00 -46.77 17.52
CA PRO A 288 -26.23 -47.96 18.36
C PRO A 288 -25.42 -48.01 19.66
N GLU A 289 -24.33 -47.26 19.74
CA GLU A 289 -23.45 -47.19 20.91
C GLU A 289 -23.98 -46.28 22.03
N ASN A 290 -25.04 -45.50 21.77
CA ASN A 290 -25.68 -44.64 22.76
C ASN A 290 -26.73 -45.43 23.56
N SER A 291 -26.55 -45.53 24.88
CA SER A 291 -27.42 -46.34 25.75
C SER A 291 -28.79 -45.71 26.05
N TYR A 292 -28.95 -44.40 25.79
CA TYR A 292 -30.15 -43.65 26.17
C TYR A 292 -31.43 -44.21 25.53
N THR A 293 -31.40 -44.52 24.23
CA THR A 293 -32.57 -45.04 23.52
C THR A 293 -33.00 -46.42 24.03
N GLY A 294 -32.05 -47.30 24.36
CA GLY A 294 -32.32 -48.63 24.89
C GLY A 294 -33.01 -48.60 26.27
N ASP A 295 -32.61 -47.67 27.12
CA ASP A 295 -33.23 -47.46 28.44
C ASP A 295 -34.69 -46.98 28.31
N MET A 296 -34.96 -46.08 27.36
CA MET A 296 -36.31 -45.56 27.11
C MET A 296 -37.24 -46.60 26.48
N ILE A 297 -36.75 -47.41 25.53
CA ILE A 297 -37.51 -48.54 24.98
C ILE A 297 -37.91 -49.53 26.09
N SER A 298 -37.00 -49.85 27.00
CA SER A 298 -37.27 -50.77 28.11
C SER A 298 -38.39 -50.27 29.05
N ARG A 299 -38.44 -48.96 29.33
CA ARG A 299 -39.51 -48.34 30.14
C ARG A 299 -40.86 -48.35 29.43
N ILE A 300 -40.85 -48.17 28.11
CA ILE A 300 -42.06 -48.25 27.29
C ILE A 300 -42.63 -49.67 27.28
N ASP A 301 -41.77 -50.68 27.13
CA ASP A 301 -42.16 -52.08 27.09
C ASP A 301 -42.82 -52.54 28.40
N GLU A 302 -42.38 -52.02 29.55
CA GLU A 302 -43.03 -52.25 30.85
C GLU A 302 -44.47 -51.70 30.91
N GLN A 303 -44.71 -50.51 30.34
CA GLN A 303 -46.04 -49.87 30.33
C GLN A 303 -47.05 -50.55 29.39
N LEU A 304 -46.59 -51.21 28.32
CA LEU A 304 -47.45 -51.91 27.37
C LEU A 304 -47.88 -53.31 27.85
N GLY A 305 -47.08 -53.94 28.72
CA GLY A 305 -47.32 -55.31 29.23
C GLY A 305 -48.56 -55.45 30.13
N GLU A 306 -48.91 -54.46 30.95
CA GLU A 306 -50.04 -54.54 31.89
C GLU A 306 -51.42 -54.54 31.18
N LYS A 307 -51.52 -53.89 30.01
CA LYS A 307 -52.81 -53.67 29.33
C LYS A 307 -53.26 -54.89 28.50
N MET A 308 -52.33 -55.68 27.97
CA MET A 308 -52.65 -56.87 27.16
C MET A 308 -53.02 -58.10 28.00
N ALA A 309 -52.49 -58.23 29.23
CA ALA A 309 -52.76 -59.38 30.10
C ALA A 309 -54.23 -59.46 30.60
N ASN A 310 -54.89 -58.31 30.85
CA ASN A 310 -56.27 -58.26 31.33
C ASN A 310 -57.32 -58.55 30.24
N LEU A 311 -57.00 -58.34 28.96
CA LEU A 311 -57.91 -58.61 27.85
C LEU A 311 -58.03 -60.12 27.57
N GLU A 312 -56.92 -60.85 27.63
CA GLU A 312 -56.88 -62.29 27.34
C GLU A 312 -57.59 -63.13 28.42
N ALA A 313 -57.44 -62.75 29.70
CA ALA A 313 -58.04 -63.46 30.82
C ALA A 313 -59.58 -63.44 30.80
N ASN A 314 -60.18 -62.32 30.38
CA ASN A 314 -61.63 -62.16 30.34
C ASN A 314 -62.26 -62.92 29.15
N TYR A 315 -61.60 -62.93 27.99
CA TYR A 315 -62.05 -63.69 26.82
C TYR A 315 -62.08 -65.20 27.10
N SER A 316 -61.03 -65.76 27.71
CA SER A 316 -60.95 -67.20 28.03
C SER A 316 -62.04 -67.66 29.01
N LYS A 317 -62.50 -66.79 29.90
CA LYS A 317 -63.54 -67.10 30.90
C LYS A 317 -64.92 -67.25 30.25
N SER A 318 -65.29 -66.35 29.34
CA SER A 318 -66.59 -66.39 28.65
C SER A 318 -66.73 -67.61 27.74
N ILE A 319 -65.66 -68.00 27.04
CA ILE A 319 -65.66 -69.21 26.20
C ILE A 319 -65.92 -70.48 27.02
N LYS A 320 -65.26 -70.64 28.18
CA LYS A 320 -65.46 -71.81 29.05
C LYS A 320 -66.88 -71.91 29.61
N ALA A 321 -67.49 -70.77 29.95
CA ALA A 321 -68.87 -70.74 30.43
C ALA A 321 -69.85 -71.15 29.33
N ALA A 322 -69.65 -70.65 28.11
CA ALA A 322 -70.47 -70.95 26.94
C ALA A 322 -70.39 -72.43 26.52
N ASP A 323 -69.19 -73.01 26.48
CA ASP A 323 -68.96 -74.42 26.15
C ASP A 323 -69.66 -75.38 27.13
N SER A 324 -69.62 -75.05 28.43
CA SER A 324 -70.26 -75.86 29.48
C SER A 324 -71.78 -75.92 29.31
N LEU A 325 -72.41 -74.76 29.06
CA LEU A 325 -73.85 -74.63 28.85
C LEU A 325 -74.31 -75.30 27.55
N PHE A 326 -73.49 -75.23 26.51
CA PHE A 326 -73.76 -75.87 25.22
C PHE A 326 -73.85 -77.40 25.36
N ASN A 327 -72.93 -78.02 26.11
CA ASN A 327 -72.85 -79.47 26.27
C ASN A 327 -74.04 -80.09 27.03
N ILE A 328 -74.64 -79.34 27.96
CA ILE A 328 -75.84 -79.76 28.70
C ILE A 328 -77.14 -79.43 27.97
N LYS A 329 -77.06 -78.92 26.73
CA LYS A 329 -78.18 -78.58 25.83
C LYS A 329 -79.09 -77.45 26.34
N GLU A 330 -78.56 -76.61 27.22
CA GLU A 330 -79.17 -75.33 27.63
C GLU A 330 -78.84 -74.27 26.57
N PHE A 331 -79.36 -74.49 25.36
CA PHE A 331 -78.92 -73.80 24.15
C PHE A 331 -79.14 -72.28 24.17
N ASP A 332 -80.22 -71.79 24.79
CA ASP A 332 -80.49 -70.36 24.92
C ASP A 332 -79.46 -69.65 25.83
N LYS A 333 -79.04 -70.31 26.92
CA LYS A 333 -78.04 -69.76 27.86
C LYS A 333 -76.63 -69.84 27.27
N ALA A 334 -76.31 -70.94 26.58
CA ALA A 334 -75.04 -71.12 25.89
C ALA A 334 -74.82 -70.02 24.83
N GLY A 335 -75.86 -69.66 24.07
CA GLY A 335 -75.77 -68.60 23.06
C GLY A 335 -75.47 -67.21 23.64
N SER A 336 -75.87 -66.92 24.87
CA SER A 336 -75.59 -65.61 25.50
C SER A 336 -74.10 -65.45 25.85
N GLU A 337 -73.46 -66.49 26.37
CA GLU A 337 -72.03 -66.46 26.76
C GLU A 337 -71.08 -66.46 25.54
N TYR A 338 -71.43 -67.14 24.44
CA TYR A 338 -70.64 -67.04 23.19
C TYR A 338 -70.69 -65.63 22.58
N ASN A 339 -71.84 -64.94 22.67
CA ASN A 339 -71.96 -63.55 22.23
C ASN A 339 -71.16 -62.58 23.12
N LEU A 340 -71.07 -62.84 24.42
CA LEU A 340 -70.22 -62.08 25.34
C LEU A 340 -68.72 -62.28 25.03
N ALA A 341 -68.29 -63.49 24.67
CA ALA A 341 -66.92 -63.72 24.22
C ALA A 341 -66.57 -62.95 22.93
N LEU A 342 -67.54 -62.83 22.01
CA LEU A 342 -67.40 -62.06 20.78
C LEU A 342 -67.36 -60.54 20.99
N SER A 343 -67.97 -60.00 22.05
CA SER A 343 -67.85 -58.56 22.33
C SER A 343 -66.46 -58.17 22.84
N LEU A 344 -65.73 -59.12 23.45
CA LEU A 344 -64.35 -58.94 23.91
C LEU A 344 -63.32 -59.18 22.79
N LYS A 345 -63.61 -60.11 21.87
CA LYS A 345 -62.83 -60.37 20.65
C LYS A 345 -63.75 -60.69 19.45
N PRO A 346 -64.14 -59.67 18.66
CA PRO A 346 -65.15 -59.80 17.59
C PRO A 346 -64.76 -60.71 16.42
N ASP A 347 -63.46 -60.92 16.22
CA ASP A 347 -62.92 -61.64 15.07
C ASP A 347 -62.75 -63.15 15.32
N GLU A 348 -63.11 -63.63 16.51
CA GLU A 348 -62.91 -65.02 16.90
C GLU A 348 -63.98 -65.95 16.28
N ASN A 349 -63.52 -66.95 15.54
CA ASN A 349 -64.40 -67.85 14.79
C ASN A 349 -65.07 -68.93 15.64
N TYR A 350 -64.48 -69.25 16.80
CA TYR A 350 -64.95 -70.33 17.67
C TYR A 350 -66.37 -70.07 18.23
N PRO A 351 -66.65 -68.95 18.95
CA PRO A 351 -68.00 -68.63 19.43
C PRO A 351 -69.05 -68.47 18.30
N LYS A 352 -68.66 -67.97 17.11
CA LYS A 352 -69.57 -67.84 15.95
C LYS A 352 -70.09 -69.20 15.48
N SER A 353 -69.21 -70.20 15.40
CA SER A 353 -69.61 -71.54 14.92
C SER A 353 -70.53 -72.27 15.89
N LYS A 354 -70.35 -72.07 17.20
CA LYS A 354 -71.20 -72.70 18.24
C LYS A 354 -72.62 -72.12 18.31
N LEU A 355 -72.77 -70.82 18.04
CA LEU A 355 -74.11 -70.20 17.90
C LEU A 355 -74.90 -70.81 16.73
N GLN A 356 -74.22 -71.12 15.63
CA GLN A 356 -74.84 -71.73 14.45
C GLN A 356 -75.29 -73.19 14.69
N GLU A 357 -74.58 -73.94 15.54
CA GLU A 357 -74.99 -75.30 15.93
C GLU A 357 -76.28 -75.32 16.80
N ILE A 358 -76.48 -74.32 17.66
CA ILE A 358 -77.69 -74.16 18.48
C ILE A 358 -78.94 -73.97 17.60
N GLU A 359 -78.84 -73.13 16.58
CA GLU A 359 -79.95 -72.84 15.66
C GLU A 359 -80.41 -74.08 14.87
N GLY A 360 -79.50 -75.01 14.56
CA GLY A 360 -79.80 -76.23 13.81
C GLY A 360 -80.62 -77.30 14.56
N PHE A 361 -80.67 -77.25 15.90
CA PHE A 361 -81.36 -78.26 16.72
C PHE A 361 -82.88 -78.03 16.76
N TYR A 362 -83.32 -76.79 17.02
CA TYR A 362 -84.75 -76.43 17.12
C TYR A 362 -85.53 -76.59 15.80
N ALA A 363 -84.84 -76.53 14.66
CA ALA A 363 -85.45 -76.68 13.34
C ALA A 363 -85.85 -78.13 12.98
N LYS A 364 -85.25 -79.17 13.59
CA LYS A 364 -85.48 -80.58 13.21
C LYS A 364 -86.65 -81.26 13.92
N GLU A 365 -87.01 -80.84 15.13
CA GLU A 365 -88.07 -81.48 15.93
C GLU A 365 -89.49 -81.09 15.46
N LYS A 366 -89.69 -79.83 15.05
CA LYS A 366 -90.97 -79.28 14.59
C LYS A 366 -91.32 -79.70 13.14
N ALA A 367 -90.30 -79.98 12.33
CA ALA A 367 -90.47 -80.31 10.92
C ALA A 367 -91.08 -81.71 10.66
N LYS A 368 -90.96 -82.66 11.61
CA LYS A 368 -91.30 -84.08 11.36
C LYS A 368 -92.78 -84.44 11.55
N LEU A 369 -93.54 -83.66 12.32
CA LEU A 369 -94.99 -83.88 12.54
C LEU A 369 -95.85 -82.91 11.69
N GLU A 370 -95.35 -81.72 11.37
CA GLU A 370 -95.92 -80.80 10.37
C GLU A 370 -95.84 -81.38 8.94
N GLN A 371 -94.77 -82.13 8.61
CA GLN A 371 -94.55 -82.61 7.23
C GLN A 371 -95.65 -83.51 6.66
N GLN A 372 -96.35 -84.31 7.48
CA GLN A 372 -97.33 -85.27 6.95
C GLN A 372 -98.74 -84.68 6.81
N TYR A 373 -99.16 -83.79 7.71
CA TYR A 373 -100.43 -83.05 7.55
C TYR A 373 -100.30 -81.95 6.49
N ALA A 374 -99.18 -81.20 6.52
CA ALA A 374 -98.90 -80.18 5.53
C ALA A 374 -98.73 -80.76 4.12
N SER A 375 -98.26 -82.00 3.94
CA SER A 375 -98.15 -82.60 2.60
C SER A 375 -99.52 -82.87 1.95
N ILE A 376 -100.53 -83.28 2.73
CA ILE A 376 -101.87 -83.60 2.20
C ILE A 376 -102.70 -82.33 2.00
N ILE A 377 -102.63 -81.36 2.92
CA ILE A 377 -103.22 -80.03 2.73
C ILE A 377 -102.50 -79.29 1.59
N SER A 378 -101.16 -79.24 1.58
CA SER A 378 -100.41 -78.63 0.48
C SER A 378 -100.69 -79.30 -0.87
N SER A 379 -100.92 -80.62 -0.93
CA SER A 379 -101.33 -81.25 -2.19
C SER A 379 -102.76 -80.88 -2.59
N ALA A 380 -103.68 -80.69 -1.64
CA ALA A 380 -105.07 -80.31 -1.90
C ALA A 380 -105.20 -78.83 -2.30
N ASP A 381 -104.56 -77.96 -1.52
CA ASP A 381 -104.38 -76.53 -1.74
C ASP A 381 -103.62 -76.29 -3.04
N SER A 382 -102.52 -77.00 -3.29
CA SER A 382 -101.80 -76.86 -4.56
C SER A 382 -102.67 -77.24 -5.76
N LEU A 383 -103.46 -78.32 -5.69
CA LEU A 383 -104.38 -78.66 -6.78
C LEU A 383 -105.52 -77.64 -6.93
N PHE A 384 -105.93 -76.99 -5.84
CA PHE A 384 -106.93 -75.93 -5.84
C PHE A 384 -106.40 -74.62 -6.44
N ASP A 385 -105.21 -74.23 -6.00
CA ASP A 385 -104.48 -73.03 -6.38
C ASP A 385 -104.08 -73.09 -7.86
N ILE A 386 -103.72 -74.27 -8.37
CA ILE A 386 -103.49 -74.47 -9.81
C ILE A 386 -104.81 -74.62 -10.59
N LYS A 387 -105.96 -74.39 -9.94
CA LYS A 387 -107.31 -74.41 -10.53
C LYS A 387 -107.71 -75.73 -11.15
N ASN A 388 -107.02 -76.81 -10.79
CA ASN A 388 -107.42 -78.16 -11.14
C ASN A 388 -108.48 -78.63 -10.13
N TYR A 389 -109.63 -77.95 -10.21
CA TYR A 389 -110.72 -78.03 -9.24
C TYR A 389 -111.23 -79.46 -9.03
N ASN A 390 -111.21 -80.29 -10.07
CA ASN A 390 -111.62 -81.70 -9.98
C ASN A 390 -110.62 -82.55 -9.16
N ALA A 391 -109.31 -82.40 -9.37
CA ALA A 391 -108.29 -83.16 -8.64
C ALA A 391 -108.11 -82.65 -7.19
N SER A 392 -108.32 -81.36 -6.96
CA SER A 392 -108.27 -80.75 -5.63
C SER A 392 -109.38 -81.26 -4.70
N LYS A 393 -110.59 -81.44 -5.24
CA LYS A 393 -111.76 -81.95 -4.51
C LYS A 393 -111.48 -83.30 -3.83
N GLU A 394 -110.72 -84.17 -4.49
CA GLU A 394 -110.36 -85.49 -3.96
C GLU A 394 -109.39 -85.42 -2.77
N LYS A 395 -108.41 -84.50 -2.80
CA LYS A 395 -107.37 -84.38 -1.76
C LYS A 395 -107.86 -83.66 -0.50
N TYR A 396 -108.71 -82.65 -0.61
CA TYR A 396 -109.32 -82.01 0.57
C TYR A 396 -110.20 -82.98 1.37
N THR A 397 -110.89 -83.88 0.67
CA THR A 397 -111.66 -84.97 1.30
C THR A 397 -110.75 -85.91 2.10
N LEU A 398 -109.51 -86.14 1.65
CA LEU A 398 -108.51 -86.95 2.35
C LEU A 398 -107.91 -86.23 3.59
N ALA A 399 -107.71 -84.92 3.54
CA ALA A 399 -107.15 -84.16 4.66
C ALA A 399 -108.04 -84.17 5.92
N LEU A 400 -109.37 -84.13 5.72
CA LEU A 400 -110.37 -84.25 6.79
C LEU A 400 -110.38 -85.62 7.47
N SER A 401 -109.65 -86.62 6.96
CA SER A 401 -109.46 -87.88 7.67
C SER A 401 -108.35 -87.84 8.73
N ILE A 402 -107.44 -86.84 8.70
CA ILE A 402 -106.34 -86.64 9.66
C ILE A 402 -106.68 -85.56 10.70
N ARG A 403 -107.39 -84.50 10.29
CA ARG A 403 -108.04 -83.52 11.19
C ARG A 403 -109.52 -83.37 10.80
N PRO A 404 -110.43 -84.17 11.37
CA PRO A 404 -111.86 -84.18 11.01
C PRO A 404 -112.61 -82.88 11.28
N ASP A 405 -112.08 -82.07 12.20
CA ASP A 405 -112.67 -80.80 12.61
C ASP A 405 -111.99 -79.59 11.95
N ASP A 406 -111.04 -79.81 11.02
CA ASP A 406 -110.42 -78.71 10.28
C ASP A 406 -111.44 -78.09 9.32
N GLN A 407 -111.61 -76.79 9.44
CA GLN A 407 -112.59 -76.03 8.70
C GLN A 407 -112.10 -75.69 7.28
N HIS A 408 -110.78 -75.62 7.07
CA HIS A 408 -110.17 -75.24 5.79
C HIS A 408 -110.54 -76.20 4.64
N PRO A 409 -110.40 -77.54 4.75
CA PRO A 409 -110.81 -78.42 3.65
C PRO A 409 -112.32 -78.45 3.39
N LYS A 410 -113.15 -78.19 4.42
CA LYS A 410 -114.62 -78.16 4.29
C LYS A 410 -115.08 -76.94 3.49
N ASP A 411 -114.47 -75.78 3.74
CA ASP A 411 -114.80 -74.54 3.03
C ASP A 411 -114.27 -74.56 1.58
N GLN A 412 -113.10 -75.14 1.36
CA GLN A 412 -112.50 -75.24 0.02
C GLN A 412 -113.29 -76.14 -0.93
N LEU A 413 -113.90 -77.23 -0.45
CA LEU A 413 -114.78 -78.08 -1.26
C LEU A 413 -116.02 -77.33 -1.80
N LYS A 414 -116.52 -76.34 -1.06
CA LYS A 414 -117.66 -75.51 -1.47
C LYS A 414 -117.26 -74.40 -2.45
N GLU A 415 -116.06 -73.85 -2.29
CA GLU A 415 -115.50 -72.84 -3.19
C GLU A 415 -115.12 -73.44 -4.57
N ILE A 416 -114.59 -74.67 -4.60
CA ILE A 416 -114.32 -75.45 -5.84
C ILE A 416 -115.54 -75.52 -6.76
N GLU A 417 -116.72 -75.75 -6.20
CA GLU A 417 -117.97 -75.88 -6.96
C GLU A 417 -118.44 -74.54 -7.56
N THR A 418 -118.02 -73.42 -6.98
CA THR A 418 -118.32 -72.06 -7.46
C THR A 418 -117.32 -71.60 -8.53
N GLN A 419 -116.03 -71.95 -8.40
CA GLN A 419 -114.96 -71.57 -9.31
C GLN A 419 -114.98 -72.31 -10.65
N LEU A 420 -115.50 -73.55 -10.71
CA LEU A 420 -115.72 -74.29 -11.96
C LEU A 420 -116.71 -73.60 -12.90
N ASN A 421 -117.68 -72.84 -12.37
CA ASN A 421 -118.63 -72.07 -13.17
C ASN A 421 -118.08 -70.70 -13.63
N LEU A 422 -117.12 -70.10 -12.90
CA LEU A 422 -116.45 -68.84 -13.24
C LEU A 422 -115.32 -68.99 -14.28
N LEU A 423 -114.65 -70.15 -14.35
CA LEU A 423 -113.54 -70.40 -15.28
C LEU A 423 -113.92 -70.43 -16.77
N ALA A 424 -115.19 -70.70 -17.09
CA ALA A 424 -115.67 -70.68 -18.48
C ALA A 424 -115.72 -69.26 -19.05
N ASP A 425 -116.06 -68.26 -18.23
CA ASP A 425 -116.17 -66.85 -18.63
C ASP A 425 -114.83 -66.08 -18.51
N GLN A 426 -113.96 -66.46 -17.57
CA GLN A 426 -112.65 -65.82 -17.35
C GLN A 426 -111.59 -66.18 -18.42
N LYS A 427 -111.67 -67.35 -19.06
CA LYS A 427 -110.70 -67.81 -20.06
C LYS A 427 -110.62 -66.87 -21.27
N GLN A 428 -111.75 -66.28 -21.67
CA GLN A 428 -111.85 -65.38 -22.83
C GLN A 428 -111.28 -63.97 -22.56
N LEU A 429 -111.18 -63.56 -21.29
CA LEU A 429 -110.64 -62.27 -20.87
C LEU A 429 -109.11 -62.30 -20.70
N ASN A 430 -108.55 -63.42 -20.23
CA ASN A 430 -107.11 -63.58 -19.98
C ASN A 430 -106.28 -63.69 -21.28
N GLU A 431 -106.78 -64.36 -22.33
CA GLU A 431 -106.09 -64.44 -23.64
C GLU A 431 -105.85 -63.05 -24.26
N LYS A 432 -106.77 -62.10 -24.03
CA LYS A 432 -106.64 -60.72 -24.53
C LYS A 432 -105.62 -59.90 -23.73
N TYR A 433 -105.50 -60.16 -22.43
CA TYR A 433 -104.54 -59.48 -21.56
C TYR A 433 -103.09 -59.93 -21.83
N ASP A 434 -102.86 -61.25 -21.96
CA ASP A 434 -101.51 -61.81 -22.14
C ASP A 434 -100.82 -61.37 -23.45
N VAL A 435 -101.59 -61.18 -24.52
CA VAL A 435 -101.08 -60.67 -25.81
C VAL A 435 -100.57 -59.22 -25.68
N ILE A 436 -101.26 -58.38 -24.90
CA ILE A 436 -100.88 -56.97 -24.72
C ILE A 436 -99.63 -56.87 -23.84
N ILE A 437 -99.52 -57.71 -22.81
CA ILE A 437 -98.32 -57.79 -21.96
C ILE A 437 -97.08 -58.23 -22.75
N ALA A 438 -97.20 -59.30 -23.55
CA ALA A 438 -96.09 -59.78 -24.37
C ALA A 438 -95.61 -58.71 -25.38
N SER A 439 -96.53 -57.90 -25.92
CA SER A 439 -96.18 -56.75 -26.78
C SER A 439 -95.50 -55.62 -25.99
N ALA A 440 -95.91 -55.35 -24.76
CA ALA A 440 -95.31 -54.33 -23.91
C ALA A 440 -93.88 -54.70 -23.52
N ASP A 441 -93.64 -55.95 -23.10
CA ASP A 441 -92.32 -56.48 -22.73
C ASP A 441 -91.34 -56.43 -23.91
N ALA A 442 -91.81 -56.70 -25.14
CA ALA A 442 -91.00 -56.60 -26.35
C ALA A 442 -90.49 -55.17 -26.59
N PHE A 443 -91.34 -54.15 -26.43
CA PHE A 443 -90.91 -52.74 -26.55
C PHE A 443 -89.88 -52.34 -25.49
N VAL A 444 -89.92 -52.90 -24.28
CA VAL A 444 -88.88 -52.69 -23.26
C VAL A 444 -87.54 -53.24 -23.71
N LYS A 445 -87.54 -54.46 -24.29
CA LYS A 445 -86.32 -55.11 -24.79
C LYS A 445 -85.68 -54.33 -25.95
N ASP A 446 -86.51 -53.75 -26.80
CA ASP A 446 -86.09 -52.87 -27.91
C ASP A 446 -85.72 -51.45 -27.45
N LYS A 447 -85.76 -51.18 -26.13
CA LYS A 447 -85.52 -49.87 -25.50
C LYS A 447 -86.45 -48.75 -25.98
N ASN A 448 -87.57 -49.10 -26.62
CA ASN A 448 -88.64 -48.17 -26.94
C ASN A 448 -89.56 -48.02 -25.72
N TYR A 449 -89.04 -47.33 -24.71
CA TYR A 449 -89.67 -47.21 -23.40
C TYR A 449 -91.03 -46.50 -23.43
N GLU A 450 -91.21 -45.53 -24.32
CA GLU A 450 -92.48 -44.82 -24.50
C GLU A 450 -93.54 -45.74 -25.14
N GLY A 451 -93.13 -46.57 -26.11
CA GLY A 451 -93.97 -47.63 -26.68
C GLY A 451 -94.38 -48.69 -25.65
N ALA A 452 -93.44 -49.08 -24.77
CA ALA A 452 -93.68 -50.04 -23.70
C ALA A 452 -94.68 -49.52 -22.64
N ILE A 453 -94.50 -48.29 -22.16
CA ILE A 453 -95.40 -47.66 -21.18
C ILE A 453 -96.84 -47.60 -21.73
N ASN A 454 -97.00 -47.22 -22.99
CA ASN A 454 -98.32 -47.15 -23.62
C ASN A 454 -99.00 -48.53 -23.71
N LYS A 455 -98.24 -49.59 -24.03
CA LYS A 455 -98.78 -50.96 -24.07
C LYS A 455 -99.09 -51.52 -22.69
N TYR A 456 -98.28 -51.24 -21.67
CA TYR A 456 -98.63 -51.59 -20.29
C TYR A 456 -99.87 -50.84 -19.80
N LYS A 457 -100.04 -49.55 -20.16
CA LYS A 457 -101.29 -48.80 -19.85
C LYS A 457 -102.51 -49.41 -20.55
N GLU A 458 -102.36 -49.88 -21.78
CA GLU A 458 -103.40 -50.60 -22.52
C GLU A 458 -103.75 -51.94 -21.84
N ALA A 459 -102.76 -52.67 -21.31
CA ALA A 459 -103.00 -53.88 -20.53
C ALA A 459 -103.77 -53.60 -19.24
N LEU A 460 -103.49 -52.48 -18.57
CA LEU A 460 -104.20 -52.03 -17.36
C LEU A 460 -105.67 -51.68 -17.61
N GLN A 461 -106.05 -51.31 -18.85
CA GLN A 461 -107.45 -51.11 -19.21
C GLN A 461 -108.21 -52.41 -19.42
N VAL A 462 -107.52 -53.52 -19.70
CA VAL A 462 -108.11 -54.85 -19.88
C VAL A 462 -108.20 -55.58 -18.54
N LYS A 463 -107.16 -55.45 -17.71
CA LYS A 463 -107.10 -56.02 -16.37
C LYS A 463 -106.21 -55.14 -15.51
N ASP A 464 -106.78 -54.60 -14.43
CA ASP A 464 -106.01 -53.84 -13.46
C ASP A 464 -105.07 -54.80 -12.71
N ASP A 465 -103.78 -54.75 -13.02
CA ASP A 465 -102.78 -55.70 -12.56
C ASP A 465 -101.53 -54.93 -12.11
N GLU A 466 -100.85 -55.46 -11.10
CA GLU A 466 -99.71 -54.78 -10.51
C GLU A 466 -98.46 -54.87 -11.39
N TYR A 467 -98.36 -55.91 -12.22
CA TYR A 467 -97.21 -56.11 -13.09
C TYR A 467 -97.01 -54.95 -14.08
N PRO A 468 -98.00 -54.55 -14.91
CA PRO A 468 -97.84 -53.38 -15.78
C PRO A 468 -97.59 -52.08 -15.02
N LYS A 469 -98.17 -51.88 -13.82
CA LYS A 469 -97.95 -50.68 -12.98
C LYS A 469 -96.50 -50.58 -12.50
N GLN A 470 -95.94 -51.68 -12.01
CA GLN A 470 -94.55 -51.75 -11.58
C GLN A 470 -93.60 -51.58 -12.77
N ARG A 471 -93.86 -52.23 -13.90
CA ARG A 471 -93.04 -52.07 -15.11
C ARG A 471 -93.05 -50.63 -15.64
N ILE A 472 -94.21 -49.95 -15.63
CA ILE A 472 -94.29 -48.51 -15.97
C ILE A 472 -93.41 -47.69 -15.04
N THR A 473 -93.53 -47.90 -13.72
CA THR A 473 -92.76 -47.16 -12.71
C THR A 473 -91.25 -47.40 -12.84
N GLU A 474 -90.83 -48.64 -13.09
CA GLU A 474 -89.43 -48.99 -13.33
C GLU A 474 -88.88 -48.34 -14.61
N ILE A 475 -89.65 -48.33 -15.69
CA ILE A 475 -89.27 -47.70 -16.95
C ILE A 475 -89.20 -46.17 -16.80
N GLU A 476 -90.17 -45.56 -16.10
CA GLU A 476 -90.16 -44.13 -15.78
C GLU A 476 -88.92 -43.76 -14.94
N ASN A 477 -88.50 -44.62 -14.00
CA ASN A 477 -87.25 -44.45 -13.25
C ASN A 477 -85.99 -44.61 -14.12
N VAL A 478 -85.98 -45.54 -15.09
CA VAL A 478 -84.87 -45.69 -16.04
C VAL A 478 -84.75 -44.47 -16.95
N ILE A 479 -85.87 -43.92 -17.46
CA ILE A 479 -85.90 -42.68 -18.25
C ILE A 479 -85.42 -41.50 -17.39
N ALA A 480 -85.92 -41.38 -16.15
CA ALA A 480 -85.55 -40.30 -15.25
C ALA A 480 -84.06 -40.33 -14.86
N ASN A 481 -83.50 -41.53 -14.65
CA ASN A 481 -82.07 -41.69 -14.33
C ASN A 481 -81.18 -41.46 -15.56
N ALA A 482 -81.59 -41.89 -16.76
CA ALA A 482 -80.87 -41.59 -18.00
C ALA A 482 -80.90 -40.09 -18.36
N ALA A 483 -82.02 -39.40 -18.10
CA ALA A 483 -82.13 -37.95 -18.28
C ALA A 483 -81.23 -37.18 -17.30
N LYS A 484 -81.18 -37.59 -16.02
CA LYS A 484 -80.28 -37.00 -15.01
C LYS A 484 -78.80 -37.20 -15.35
N GLN A 485 -78.42 -38.39 -15.82
CA GLN A 485 -77.03 -38.64 -16.24
C GLN A 485 -76.65 -37.78 -17.45
N LYS A 486 -77.53 -37.67 -18.45
CA LYS A 486 -77.31 -36.81 -19.63
C LYS A 486 -77.20 -35.32 -19.27
N GLU A 487 -77.93 -34.87 -18.26
CA GLU A 487 -77.82 -33.50 -17.74
C GLU A 487 -76.48 -33.24 -17.02
N ILE A 488 -75.98 -34.22 -16.26
CA ILE A 488 -74.67 -34.16 -15.61
C ILE A 488 -73.55 -34.13 -16.67
N ASP A 489 -73.64 -34.99 -17.69
CA ASP A 489 -72.67 -35.02 -18.79
C ASP A 489 -72.64 -33.68 -19.56
N ALA A 490 -73.81 -33.13 -19.90
CA ALA A 490 -73.90 -31.84 -20.58
C ALA A 490 -73.37 -30.66 -19.73
N LYS A 491 -73.58 -30.69 -18.40
CA LYS A 491 -73.02 -29.67 -17.49
C LYS A 491 -71.50 -29.79 -17.40
N TYR A 492 -70.97 -31.01 -17.34
CA TYR A 492 -69.53 -31.27 -17.35
C TYR A 492 -68.86 -30.78 -18.65
N ASP A 493 -69.40 -31.17 -19.82
CA ASP A 493 -68.84 -30.81 -21.13
C ASP A 493 -68.82 -29.30 -21.37
N ASN A 494 -69.85 -28.59 -20.89
CA ASN A 494 -69.91 -27.12 -20.96
C ASN A 494 -68.82 -26.47 -20.10
N GLN A 495 -68.59 -26.96 -18.88
CA GLN A 495 -67.53 -26.43 -18.01
C GLN A 495 -66.13 -26.73 -18.58
N MET A 496 -65.92 -27.92 -19.13
CA MET A 496 -64.65 -28.28 -19.80
C MET A 496 -64.40 -27.41 -21.03
N SER A 497 -65.40 -27.18 -21.87
CA SER A 497 -65.28 -26.31 -23.05
C SER A 497 -64.99 -24.85 -22.68
N LEU A 498 -65.63 -24.35 -21.62
CA LEU A 498 -65.38 -23.02 -21.08
C LEU A 498 -63.95 -22.91 -20.54
N ALA A 499 -63.53 -23.89 -19.75
CA ALA A 499 -62.22 -23.94 -19.12
C ALA A 499 -61.09 -23.99 -20.16
N ASN A 500 -61.21 -24.84 -21.19
CA ASN A 500 -60.26 -24.93 -22.29
C ASN A 500 -60.16 -23.63 -23.10
N ARG A 501 -61.30 -22.99 -23.42
CA ARG A 501 -61.28 -21.69 -24.11
C ARG A 501 -60.58 -20.60 -23.29
N LEU A 502 -60.88 -20.52 -22.00
CA LEU A 502 -60.25 -19.54 -21.09
C LEU A 502 -58.74 -19.80 -20.96
N LEU A 503 -58.33 -21.07 -21.00
CA LEU A 503 -56.93 -21.47 -21.02
C LEU A 503 -56.21 -21.02 -22.30
N ASP A 504 -56.84 -21.22 -23.47
CA ASP A 504 -56.32 -20.75 -24.77
C ASP A 504 -56.22 -19.21 -24.84
N GLU A 505 -57.18 -18.51 -24.24
CA GLU A 505 -57.17 -17.05 -24.06
C GLU A 505 -56.13 -16.58 -23.03
N LYS A 506 -55.43 -17.50 -22.36
CA LYS A 506 -54.46 -17.25 -21.28
C LYS A 506 -55.07 -16.56 -20.06
N ASN A 507 -56.39 -16.66 -19.90
CA ASN A 507 -57.12 -16.23 -18.72
C ASN A 507 -57.09 -17.34 -17.66
N TYR A 508 -55.91 -17.57 -17.12
CA TYR A 508 -55.60 -18.72 -16.28
C TYR A 508 -56.44 -18.79 -14.99
N ALA A 509 -56.78 -17.66 -14.37
CA ALA A 509 -57.58 -17.64 -13.14
C ALA A 509 -59.03 -18.09 -13.38
N ASP A 510 -59.64 -17.61 -14.46
CA ASP A 510 -61.00 -18.00 -14.83
C ASP A 510 -61.04 -19.43 -15.39
N ALA A 511 -60.01 -19.83 -16.16
CA ALA A 511 -59.85 -21.21 -16.64
C ALA A 511 -59.79 -22.22 -15.48
N ARG A 512 -58.98 -21.92 -14.45
CA ARG A 512 -58.88 -22.73 -13.24
C ARG A 512 -60.23 -22.89 -12.52
N THR A 513 -61.00 -21.81 -12.45
CA THR A 513 -62.34 -21.82 -11.83
C THR A 513 -63.31 -22.73 -12.60
N ALA A 514 -63.28 -22.67 -13.93
CA ALA A 514 -64.10 -23.53 -14.77
C ALA A 514 -63.67 -25.02 -14.70
N PHE A 515 -62.37 -25.33 -14.62
CA PHE A 515 -61.90 -26.70 -14.38
C PHE A 515 -62.26 -27.23 -12.98
N LEU A 516 -62.25 -26.38 -11.95
CA LEU A 516 -62.74 -26.76 -10.61
C LEU A 516 -64.22 -27.10 -10.62
N ALA A 517 -65.03 -26.30 -11.32
CA ALA A 517 -66.46 -26.58 -11.50
C ALA A 517 -66.70 -27.90 -12.27
N ALA A 518 -65.89 -28.19 -13.30
CA ALA A 518 -65.94 -29.47 -14.01
C ALA A 518 -65.55 -30.65 -13.09
N ALA A 519 -64.50 -30.49 -12.27
CA ALA A 519 -64.06 -31.50 -11.30
C ALA A 519 -65.12 -31.78 -10.21
N GLU A 520 -65.90 -30.78 -9.80
CA GLU A 520 -67.00 -30.95 -8.84
C GLU A 520 -68.19 -31.71 -9.44
N ILE A 521 -68.50 -31.50 -10.73
CA ILE A 521 -69.57 -32.19 -11.44
C ILE A 521 -69.23 -33.67 -11.68
N LYS A 522 -67.96 -34.00 -11.98
CA LYS A 522 -67.47 -35.38 -12.11
C LYS A 522 -66.14 -35.59 -11.36
N PRO A 523 -66.19 -35.91 -10.05
CA PRO A 523 -64.98 -36.02 -9.20
C PRO A 523 -64.01 -37.13 -9.56
N LEU A 524 -64.44 -38.12 -10.35
CA LEU A 524 -63.64 -39.27 -10.76
C LEU A 524 -62.81 -39.01 -12.04
N GLU A 525 -63.12 -37.96 -12.80
CA GLU A 525 -62.36 -37.61 -14.01
C GLU A 525 -61.01 -36.97 -13.64
N SER A 526 -59.94 -37.41 -14.28
CA SER A 526 -58.57 -36.97 -13.99
C SER A 526 -58.16 -35.68 -14.72
N GLU A 527 -58.68 -35.48 -15.94
CA GLU A 527 -58.31 -34.37 -16.83
C GLU A 527 -58.48 -32.97 -16.21
N PRO A 528 -59.62 -32.61 -15.57
CA PRO A 528 -59.76 -31.28 -14.97
C PRO A 528 -58.73 -31.01 -13.86
N LYS A 529 -58.34 -32.05 -13.11
CA LYS A 529 -57.37 -31.94 -12.01
C LYS A 529 -55.96 -31.68 -12.52
N GLU A 530 -55.58 -32.36 -13.60
CA GLU A 530 -54.28 -32.15 -14.27
C GLU A 530 -54.17 -30.73 -14.84
N GLN A 531 -55.24 -30.22 -15.47
CA GLN A 531 -55.24 -28.87 -16.01
C GLN A 531 -55.16 -27.79 -14.91
N ILE A 532 -55.77 -28.00 -13.74
CA ILE A 532 -55.63 -27.09 -12.59
C ILE A 532 -54.17 -27.02 -12.13
N GLU A 533 -53.47 -28.15 -12.04
CA GLU A 533 -52.06 -28.19 -11.64
C GLU A 533 -51.15 -27.47 -12.64
N ASN A 534 -51.36 -27.68 -13.94
CA ASN A 534 -50.63 -26.97 -14.99
C ASN A 534 -50.84 -25.44 -14.90
N ILE A 535 -52.09 -25.01 -14.68
CA ILE A 535 -52.43 -23.60 -14.52
C ILE A 535 -51.78 -23.01 -13.25
N ASP A 536 -51.79 -23.75 -12.15
CA ASP A 536 -51.18 -23.31 -10.88
C ASP A 536 -49.67 -23.09 -11.03
N ASN A 537 -48.99 -23.92 -11.82
CA ASN A 537 -47.58 -23.74 -12.16
C ASN A 537 -47.35 -22.48 -13.00
N ILE A 538 -48.14 -22.25 -14.04
CA ILE A 538 -48.04 -21.04 -14.89
C ILE A 538 -48.28 -19.77 -14.08
N LEU A 539 -49.28 -19.78 -13.18
CA LEU A 539 -49.57 -18.64 -12.31
C LEU A 539 -48.42 -18.36 -11.34
N ARG A 540 -47.80 -19.41 -10.78
CA ARG A 540 -46.63 -19.28 -9.90
C ARG A 540 -45.42 -18.70 -10.63
N GLU A 541 -45.13 -19.16 -11.85
CA GLU A 541 -44.03 -18.62 -12.67
C GLU A 541 -44.26 -17.15 -13.02
N ARG A 542 -45.48 -16.76 -13.39
CA ARG A 542 -45.83 -15.36 -13.65
C ARG A 542 -45.70 -14.45 -12.43
N LEU A 543 -46.10 -14.94 -11.25
CA LEU A 543 -45.94 -14.22 -9.99
C LEU A 543 -44.46 -14.01 -9.65
N LEU A 544 -43.62 -15.04 -9.81
CA LEU A 544 -42.19 -14.94 -9.57
C LEU A 544 -41.52 -13.94 -10.53
N GLN A 545 -41.89 -13.99 -11.82
CA GLN A 545 -41.38 -13.05 -12.82
C GLN A 545 -41.81 -11.60 -12.51
N ALA A 546 -43.06 -11.38 -12.11
CA ALA A 546 -43.56 -10.06 -11.72
C ALA A 546 -42.85 -9.50 -10.47
N GLU A 547 -42.55 -10.36 -9.49
CA GLU A 547 -41.79 -9.96 -8.30
C GLU A 547 -40.34 -9.61 -8.63
N LEU A 548 -39.71 -10.37 -9.53
CA LEU A 548 -38.36 -10.11 -10.02
C LEU A 548 -38.29 -8.79 -10.79
N ASP A 549 -39.28 -8.53 -11.66
CA ASP A 549 -39.42 -7.27 -12.40
C ASP A 549 -39.63 -6.07 -11.45
N ALA A 550 -40.46 -6.22 -10.42
CA ALA A 550 -40.69 -5.17 -9.42
C ALA A 550 -39.42 -4.85 -8.61
N LYS A 551 -38.66 -5.88 -8.20
CA LYS A 551 -37.37 -5.70 -7.51
C LYS A 551 -36.34 -5.00 -8.42
N TYR A 552 -36.25 -5.42 -9.68
CA TYR A 552 -35.40 -4.77 -10.68
C TYR A 552 -35.76 -3.29 -10.85
N GLN A 553 -37.03 -2.95 -11.06
CA GLN A 553 -37.47 -1.56 -11.25
C GLN A 553 -37.17 -0.68 -10.03
N LYS A 554 -37.31 -1.21 -8.82
CA LYS A 554 -36.97 -0.50 -7.58
C LYS A 554 -35.48 -0.17 -7.50
N LEU A 555 -34.61 -1.09 -7.95
CA LEU A 555 -33.16 -0.87 -7.98
C LEU A 555 -32.75 0.16 -9.02
N ILE A 556 -33.37 0.16 -10.21
CA ILE A 556 -33.17 1.20 -11.22
C ILE A 556 -33.57 2.57 -10.69
N ALA A 557 -34.75 2.69 -10.08
CA ALA A 557 -35.23 3.95 -9.50
C ALA A 557 -34.34 4.44 -8.34
N LYS A 558 -33.83 3.52 -7.52
CA LYS A 558 -32.86 3.83 -6.45
C LYS A 558 -31.56 4.38 -7.05
N SER A 559 -31.04 3.75 -8.10
CA SER A 559 -29.86 4.25 -8.82
C SER A 559 -30.09 5.67 -9.34
N ASP A 560 -31.23 5.95 -9.97
CA ASP A 560 -31.58 7.28 -10.47
C ASP A 560 -31.57 8.38 -9.39
N SER A 561 -32.08 8.07 -8.19
CA SER A 561 -32.02 9.02 -7.07
C SER A 561 -30.59 9.31 -6.66
N LEU A 562 -29.78 8.25 -6.54
CA LEU A 562 -28.40 8.34 -6.09
C LEU A 562 -27.52 9.11 -7.08
N ILE A 563 -27.75 8.97 -8.39
CA ILE A 563 -27.08 9.77 -9.43
C ILE A 563 -27.39 11.26 -9.25
N LYS A 564 -28.66 11.63 -9.00
CA LYS A 564 -29.05 13.03 -8.77
C LYS A 564 -28.42 13.64 -7.51
N GLU A 565 -28.11 12.80 -6.54
CA GLU A 565 -27.42 13.18 -5.30
C GLU A 565 -25.89 13.19 -5.45
N ASN A 566 -25.35 12.92 -6.65
CA ASN A 566 -23.92 12.69 -6.93
C ASN A 566 -23.30 11.53 -6.12
N ASN A 567 -24.12 10.59 -5.64
CA ASN A 567 -23.67 9.38 -4.94
C ASN A 567 -23.49 8.24 -5.94
N PHE A 568 -22.50 8.40 -6.82
CA PHE A 568 -22.29 7.51 -7.96
C PHE A 568 -21.92 6.08 -7.55
N GLU A 569 -21.10 5.89 -6.50
CA GLU A 569 -20.77 4.58 -5.92
C GLU A 569 -22.02 3.78 -5.53
N ALA A 570 -22.94 4.39 -4.79
CA ALA A 570 -24.15 3.72 -4.37
C ALA A 570 -25.09 3.46 -5.56
N ALA A 571 -25.11 4.36 -6.56
CA ALA A 571 -25.86 4.17 -7.80
C ALA A 571 -25.35 2.98 -8.61
N ILE A 572 -24.03 2.79 -8.67
CA ILE A 572 -23.34 1.65 -9.31
C ILE A 572 -23.70 0.34 -8.58
N ILE A 573 -23.69 0.34 -7.24
CA ILE A 573 -24.11 -0.84 -6.45
C ILE A 573 -25.55 -1.22 -6.78
N ALA A 574 -26.47 -0.25 -6.81
CA ALA A 574 -27.87 -0.49 -7.14
C ALA A 574 -28.06 -1.05 -8.56
N LEU A 575 -27.27 -0.58 -9.55
CA LEU A 575 -27.29 -1.12 -10.92
C LEU A 575 -26.70 -2.53 -11.01
N ASN A 576 -25.62 -2.81 -10.29
CA ASN A 576 -25.05 -4.15 -10.21
C ASN A 576 -26.01 -5.15 -9.52
N GLU A 577 -26.73 -4.71 -8.49
CA GLU A 577 -27.82 -5.50 -7.90
C GLU A 577 -28.96 -5.74 -8.89
N ALA A 578 -29.31 -4.75 -9.73
CA ALA A 578 -30.30 -4.93 -10.79
C ALA A 578 -29.83 -5.93 -11.85
N LEU A 579 -28.57 -5.88 -12.25
CA LEU A 579 -27.95 -6.83 -13.19
C LEU A 579 -27.83 -8.24 -12.59
N LYS A 580 -27.69 -8.41 -11.27
CA LYS A 580 -27.79 -9.75 -10.66
C LYS A 580 -29.17 -10.38 -10.84
N LEU A 581 -30.23 -9.58 -10.86
CA LEU A 581 -31.60 -10.06 -11.12
C LEU A 581 -31.82 -10.32 -12.62
N LYS A 582 -31.21 -9.52 -13.50
CA LYS A 582 -31.28 -9.67 -14.96
C LYS A 582 -29.88 -9.49 -15.61
N PRO A 583 -29.07 -10.55 -15.67
CA PRO A 583 -27.67 -10.45 -16.11
C PRO A 583 -27.48 -9.94 -17.54
N ASP A 584 -28.43 -10.24 -18.43
CA ASP A 584 -28.37 -9.88 -19.85
C ASP A 584 -29.10 -8.55 -20.17
N ASP A 585 -29.42 -7.74 -19.16
CA ASP A 585 -30.17 -6.49 -19.34
C ASP A 585 -29.29 -5.35 -19.86
N VAL A 586 -29.45 -5.05 -21.16
CA VAL A 586 -28.68 -4.02 -21.87
C VAL A 586 -28.94 -2.62 -21.30
N PHE A 587 -30.15 -2.35 -20.81
CA PHE A 587 -30.50 -1.03 -20.27
C PHE A 587 -29.69 -0.70 -19.00
N ALA A 588 -29.69 -1.59 -18.01
CA ALA A 588 -28.92 -1.44 -16.78
C ALA A 588 -27.42 -1.42 -17.04
N THR A 589 -26.95 -2.16 -18.04
CA THR A 589 -25.54 -2.19 -18.48
C THR A 589 -25.11 -0.83 -19.04
N ASN A 590 -25.86 -0.29 -19.99
CA ASN A 590 -25.57 1.04 -20.57
C ASN A 590 -25.64 2.14 -19.51
N LYS A 591 -26.62 2.05 -18.60
CA LYS A 591 -26.76 3.01 -17.50
C LYS A 591 -25.59 2.94 -16.53
N LEU A 592 -25.06 1.75 -16.25
CA LEU A 592 -23.87 1.56 -15.45
C LEU A 592 -22.64 2.23 -16.10
N GLU A 593 -22.46 2.07 -17.41
CA GLU A 593 -21.40 2.77 -18.15
C GLU A 593 -21.54 4.30 -18.07
N GLU A 594 -22.77 4.81 -18.23
CA GLU A 594 -23.05 6.24 -18.16
C GLU A 594 -22.73 6.80 -16.77
N VAL A 595 -23.15 6.12 -15.70
CA VAL A 595 -22.86 6.52 -14.32
C VAL A 595 -21.36 6.52 -14.03
N ASN A 596 -20.63 5.52 -14.51
CA ASN A 596 -19.17 5.49 -14.37
C ASN A 596 -18.50 6.69 -15.07
N LYS A 597 -19.01 7.09 -16.24
CA LYS A 597 -18.53 8.29 -16.94
C LYS A 597 -18.85 9.57 -16.19
N GLN A 598 -20.08 9.72 -15.68
CA GLN A 598 -20.48 10.89 -14.89
C GLN A 598 -19.64 11.00 -13.61
N LYS A 599 -19.37 9.86 -12.96
CA LYS A 599 -18.48 9.78 -11.80
C LYS A 599 -17.09 10.32 -12.12
N ALA A 600 -16.45 9.82 -13.17
CA ALA A 600 -15.10 10.22 -13.54
C ALA A 600 -15.02 11.73 -13.88
N GLU A 601 -16.04 12.26 -14.55
CA GLU A 601 -16.15 13.70 -14.84
C GLU A 601 -16.31 14.52 -13.54
N TYR A 602 -17.15 14.07 -12.61
CA TYR A 602 -17.34 14.72 -11.32
C TYR A 602 -16.05 14.71 -10.47
N GLU A 603 -15.35 13.57 -10.38
CA GLU A 603 -14.06 13.46 -9.68
C GLU A 603 -13.01 14.40 -10.27
N LYS A 604 -12.94 14.49 -11.61
CA LYS A 604 -12.04 15.43 -12.29
C LYS A 604 -12.38 16.88 -11.98
N GLN A 605 -13.65 17.24 -11.93
CA GLN A 605 -14.08 18.60 -11.55
C GLN A 605 -13.72 18.92 -10.09
N GLN A 606 -13.91 17.98 -9.17
CA GLN A 606 -13.51 18.15 -7.77
C GLN A 606 -11.99 18.34 -7.63
N GLU A 607 -11.20 17.59 -8.40
CA GLU A 607 -9.75 17.74 -8.38
C GLU A 607 -9.30 19.10 -8.94
N LEU A 608 -9.93 19.60 -10.00
CA LEU A 608 -9.67 20.95 -10.51
C LEU A 608 -10.05 22.03 -9.48
N ILE A 609 -11.14 21.88 -8.74
CA ILE A 609 -11.52 22.79 -7.65
C ILE A 609 -10.43 22.81 -6.57
N LYS A 610 -9.95 21.64 -6.17
CA LYS A 610 -8.89 21.50 -5.15
C LYS A 610 -7.56 22.13 -5.62
N GLN A 611 -7.18 21.93 -6.88
CA GLN A 611 -5.98 22.53 -7.46
C GLN A 611 -6.10 24.06 -7.51
N TYR A 612 -7.27 24.58 -7.88
CA TYR A 612 -7.56 26.01 -7.85
C TYR A 612 -7.44 26.57 -6.42
N GLU A 613 -8.07 25.94 -5.43
CA GLU A 613 -8.01 26.38 -4.02
C GLU A 613 -6.58 26.36 -3.48
N ALA A 614 -5.80 25.34 -3.82
CA ALA A 614 -4.39 25.24 -3.44
C ALA A 614 -3.56 26.37 -4.07
N ALA A 615 -3.74 26.65 -5.37
CA ALA A 615 -3.04 27.72 -6.07
C ALA A 615 -3.39 29.11 -5.49
N ILE A 616 -4.65 29.36 -5.14
CA ILE A 616 -5.05 30.60 -4.45
C ILE A 616 -4.40 30.72 -3.08
N LYS A 617 -4.40 29.65 -2.29
CA LYS A 617 -3.79 29.64 -0.96
C LYS A 617 -2.29 29.92 -1.02
N GLU A 618 -1.58 29.23 -1.90
CA GLU A 618 -0.14 29.44 -2.11
C GLU A 618 0.14 30.88 -2.56
N ALA A 619 -0.65 31.40 -3.50
CA ALA A 619 -0.52 32.77 -3.97
C ALA A 619 -0.74 33.81 -2.86
N ASP A 620 -1.76 33.61 -2.00
CA ASP A 620 -2.03 34.44 -0.83
C ASP A 620 -0.89 34.39 0.20
N GLU A 621 -0.31 33.22 0.45
CA GLU A 621 0.83 33.01 1.36
C GLU A 621 2.10 33.72 0.83
N LEU A 622 2.43 33.55 -0.44
CA LEU A 622 3.54 34.23 -1.10
C LEU A 622 3.35 35.75 -1.09
N LEU A 623 2.11 36.22 -1.31
CA LEU A 623 1.79 37.64 -1.23
C LEU A 623 1.99 38.18 0.18
N ALA A 624 1.60 37.44 1.22
CA ALA A 624 1.81 37.80 2.63
C ALA A 624 3.31 37.84 2.99
N GLN A 625 4.12 36.95 2.40
CA GLN A 625 5.57 36.91 2.54
C GLN A 625 6.28 38.01 1.72
N LYS A 626 5.54 38.79 0.92
CA LYS A 626 6.05 39.81 0.00
C LYS A 626 6.89 39.26 -1.15
N GLU A 627 6.71 37.97 -1.46
CA GLU A 627 7.29 37.31 -2.64
C GLU A 627 6.43 37.61 -3.88
N TYR A 628 6.35 38.88 -4.24
CA TYR A 628 5.39 39.40 -5.23
C TYR A 628 5.48 38.72 -6.61
N SER A 629 6.69 38.41 -7.09
CA SER A 629 6.87 37.73 -8.37
C SER A 629 6.36 36.30 -8.37
N GLN A 630 6.57 35.55 -7.28
CA GLN A 630 6.07 34.17 -7.15
C GLN A 630 4.56 34.16 -6.89
N ALA A 631 4.06 35.05 -6.03
CA ALA A 631 2.62 35.21 -5.80
C ALA A 631 1.85 35.47 -7.11
N LYS A 632 2.40 36.29 -8.01
CA LYS A 632 1.82 36.54 -9.34
C LYS A 632 1.75 35.27 -10.19
N VAL A 633 2.76 34.40 -10.15
CA VAL A 633 2.77 33.13 -10.87
C VAL A 633 1.67 32.21 -10.34
N SER A 634 1.58 32.04 -9.01
CA SER A 634 0.56 31.18 -8.40
C SER A 634 -0.88 31.69 -8.63
N TYR A 635 -1.13 33.00 -8.61
CA TYR A 635 -2.44 33.54 -9.03
C TYR A 635 -2.72 33.33 -10.53
N THR A 636 -1.69 33.33 -11.38
CA THR A 636 -1.85 33.07 -12.83
C THR A 636 -2.17 31.60 -13.08
N GLU A 637 -1.60 30.70 -12.28
CA GLU A 637 -1.95 29.28 -12.27
C GLU A 637 -3.41 29.06 -11.85
N ALA A 638 -3.87 29.73 -10.79
CA ALA A 638 -5.28 29.72 -10.40
C ALA A 638 -6.20 30.21 -11.54
N LEU A 639 -5.81 31.26 -12.28
CA LEU A 639 -6.55 31.74 -13.46
C LEU A 639 -6.48 30.79 -14.66
N SER A 640 -5.48 29.92 -14.76
CA SER A 640 -5.44 28.89 -15.80
C SER A 640 -6.51 27.81 -15.57
N ILE A 641 -6.89 27.57 -14.31
CA ILE A 641 -7.93 26.64 -13.89
C ILE A 641 -9.31 27.30 -13.91
N ASN A 642 -9.41 28.54 -13.40
CA ASN A 642 -10.62 29.35 -13.45
C ASN A 642 -10.35 30.76 -14.03
N PRO A 643 -10.41 30.91 -15.37
CA PRO A 643 -10.13 32.18 -16.03
C PRO A 643 -11.06 33.33 -15.66
N SER A 644 -12.21 33.03 -15.04
CA SER A 644 -13.20 34.03 -14.64
C SER A 644 -13.02 34.51 -13.19
N ASP A 645 -12.00 34.03 -12.47
CA ASP A 645 -11.78 34.44 -11.09
C ASP A 645 -11.36 35.92 -10.98
N LYS A 646 -12.29 36.72 -10.44
CA LYS A 646 -12.08 38.13 -10.18
C LYS A 646 -11.09 38.39 -9.06
N TYR A 647 -10.96 37.47 -8.11
CA TYR A 647 -10.06 37.62 -6.96
C TYR A 647 -8.59 37.53 -7.41
N ALA A 648 -8.17 36.44 -8.05
CA ALA A 648 -6.82 36.30 -8.60
C ALA A 648 -6.47 37.42 -9.59
N THR A 649 -7.42 37.78 -10.48
CA THR A 649 -7.23 38.91 -11.42
C THR A 649 -6.94 40.23 -10.70
N LYS A 650 -7.71 40.55 -9.64
CA LYS A 650 -7.50 41.75 -8.83
C LYS A 650 -6.13 41.72 -8.14
N LYS A 651 -5.75 40.58 -7.55
CA LYS A 651 -4.49 40.41 -6.82
C LYS A 651 -3.28 40.56 -7.72
N ILE A 652 -3.31 40.01 -8.94
CA ILE A 652 -2.27 40.24 -9.95
C ILE A 652 -2.16 41.73 -10.29
N GLY A 653 -3.29 42.43 -10.41
CA GLY A 653 -3.30 43.89 -10.61
C GLY A 653 -2.60 44.65 -9.48
N GLU A 654 -2.92 44.33 -8.23
CA GLU A 654 -2.27 44.90 -7.04
C GLU A 654 -0.75 44.62 -7.03
N ILE A 655 -0.36 43.38 -7.29
CA ILE A 655 1.05 42.95 -7.36
C ILE A 655 1.83 43.70 -8.45
N ASN A 656 1.24 43.85 -9.64
CA ASN A 656 1.89 44.56 -10.75
C ASN A 656 2.21 46.02 -10.41
N ILE A 657 1.34 46.67 -9.63
CA ILE A 657 1.59 48.04 -9.14
C ILE A 657 2.80 48.05 -8.19
N ILE A 658 2.86 47.10 -7.26
CA ILE A 658 3.96 46.98 -6.28
C ILE A 658 5.29 46.72 -7.00
N LEU A 659 5.33 45.77 -7.93
CA LEU A 659 6.53 45.45 -8.70
C LEU A 659 7.03 46.67 -9.48
N LYS A 660 6.12 47.43 -10.10
CA LYS A 660 6.47 48.67 -10.81
C LYS A 660 7.03 49.75 -9.88
N GLN A 661 6.50 49.88 -8.66
CA GLN A 661 7.02 50.81 -7.66
C GLN A 661 8.41 50.39 -7.16
N MET A 662 8.63 49.09 -6.94
CA MET A 662 9.94 48.55 -6.55
C MET A 662 10.99 48.80 -7.63
N GLU A 663 10.66 48.58 -8.90
CA GLU A 663 11.55 48.88 -10.02
C GLU A 663 11.90 50.37 -10.11
N ALA A 664 10.91 51.25 -9.94
CA ALA A 664 11.15 52.70 -9.91
C ALA A 664 12.08 53.12 -8.76
N GLU A 665 11.93 52.53 -7.58
CA GLU A 665 12.78 52.80 -6.43
C GLU A 665 14.21 52.27 -6.60
N ILE A 666 14.38 51.10 -7.22
CA ILE A 666 15.70 50.56 -7.59
C ILE A 666 16.38 51.51 -8.58
N ASN A 667 15.67 51.99 -9.60
CA ASN A 667 16.19 52.97 -10.56
C ASN A 667 16.60 54.27 -9.86
N ARG A 668 15.75 54.83 -8.99
CA ARG A 668 16.07 56.05 -8.22
C ARG A 668 17.34 55.88 -7.38
N LYS A 669 17.45 54.79 -6.62
CA LYS A 669 18.64 54.50 -5.80
C LYS A 669 19.88 54.27 -6.64
N TYR A 670 19.74 53.61 -7.79
CA TYR A 670 20.83 53.42 -8.73
C TYR A 670 21.35 54.77 -9.23
N ASP A 671 20.46 55.64 -9.70
CA ASP A 671 20.82 56.98 -10.20
C ASP A 671 21.50 57.83 -9.12
N GLU A 672 20.97 57.84 -7.89
CA GLU A 672 21.57 58.53 -6.74
C GLU A 672 22.96 57.99 -6.40
N THR A 673 23.13 56.67 -6.44
CA THR A 673 24.42 56.02 -6.14
C THR A 673 25.44 56.29 -7.23
N ILE A 674 25.03 56.28 -8.50
CA ILE A 674 25.88 56.65 -9.64
C ILE A 674 26.32 58.11 -9.52
N ALA A 675 25.40 59.04 -9.30
CA ALA A 675 25.74 60.45 -9.15
C ALA A 675 26.75 60.68 -8.01
N LYS A 676 26.59 59.97 -6.89
CA LYS A 676 27.56 60.02 -5.78
C LYS A 676 28.91 59.41 -6.16
N ALA A 677 28.93 58.29 -6.88
CA ALA A 677 30.14 57.62 -7.31
C ALA A 677 30.93 58.46 -8.33
N ASP A 678 30.23 59.09 -9.30
CA ASP A 678 30.81 60.00 -10.29
C ASP A 678 31.45 61.21 -9.60
N ASN A 679 30.75 61.85 -8.66
CA ASN A 679 31.30 62.97 -7.89
C ASN A 679 32.59 62.60 -7.12
N LEU A 680 32.65 61.41 -6.51
CA LEU A 680 33.85 60.93 -5.82
C LEU A 680 34.99 60.61 -6.78
N PHE A 681 34.65 60.06 -7.95
CA PHE A 681 35.60 59.77 -9.02
C PHE A 681 36.25 61.05 -9.54
N ASP A 682 35.44 62.07 -9.84
CA ASP A 682 35.89 63.38 -10.31
C ASP A 682 36.73 64.12 -9.26
N ALA A 683 36.40 63.95 -7.97
CA ALA A 683 37.18 64.47 -6.85
C ALA A 683 38.50 63.71 -6.60
N SER A 684 38.88 62.74 -7.44
CA SER A 684 40.05 61.86 -7.29
C SER A 684 40.04 61.01 -6.01
N ASN A 685 38.88 60.86 -5.35
CA ASN A 685 38.70 59.94 -4.24
C ASN A 685 38.31 58.54 -4.76
N LEU A 686 39.23 57.96 -5.53
CA LEU A 686 38.98 56.79 -6.37
C LEU A 686 38.57 55.55 -5.57
N SER A 687 39.13 55.33 -4.38
CA SER A 687 38.79 54.19 -3.53
C SER A 687 37.35 54.23 -3.04
N GLU A 688 36.87 55.41 -2.62
CA GLU A 688 35.47 55.59 -2.20
C GLU A 688 34.51 55.55 -3.40
N ALA A 689 34.93 56.08 -4.55
CA ALA A 689 34.18 55.98 -5.80
C ALA A 689 33.94 54.52 -6.19
N VAL A 690 34.97 53.66 -6.13
CA VAL A 690 34.86 52.22 -6.39
C VAL A 690 33.82 51.56 -5.47
N VAL A 691 33.76 51.94 -4.19
CA VAL A 691 32.75 51.42 -3.26
C VAL A 691 31.33 51.80 -3.71
N GLN A 692 31.11 53.07 -4.07
CA GLN A 692 29.79 53.51 -4.53
C GLN A 692 29.40 52.87 -5.87
N TYR A 693 30.31 52.75 -6.84
CA TYR A 693 30.03 52.04 -8.09
C TYR A 693 29.73 50.54 -7.87
N LYS A 694 30.36 49.89 -6.88
CA LYS A 694 30.01 48.51 -6.51
C LYS A 694 28.58 48.42 -5.96
N ILE A 695 28.16 49.40 -5.15
CA ILE A 695 26.78 49.49 -4.68
C ILE A 695 25.82 49.69 -5.86
N ALA A 696 26.11 50.61 -6.79
CA ALA A 696 25.28 50.81 -7.99
C ALA A 696 25.22 49.54 -8.86
N SER A 697 26.35 48.87 -9.06
CA SER A 697 26.40 47.58 -9.77
C SER A 697 25.65 46.46 -9.04
N SER A 698 25.43 46.55 -7.73
CA SER A 698 24.59 45.59 -6.99
C SER A 698 23.09 45.89 -7.13
N LEU A 699 22.72 47.16 -7.31
CA LEU A 699 21.34 47.60 -7.52
C LEU A 699 20.85 47.25 -8.93
N LYS A 700 21.71 47.41 -9.95
CA LYS A 700 21.42 46.99 -11.34
C LYS A 700 22.64 46.27 -11.95
N PRO A 701 22.74 44.94 -11.74
CA PRO A 701 23.88 44.15 -12.19
C PRO A 701 24.10 44.11 -13.71
N GLU A 702 23.05 44.34 -14.49
CA GLU A 702 23.14 44.36 -15.97
C GLU A 702 23.77 45.65 -16.52
N GLU A 703 23.79 46.72 -15.72
CA GLU A 703 24.34 48.01 -16.17
C GLU A 703 25.87 47.94 -16.24
N LEU A 704 26.41 48.20 -17.43
CA LEU A 704 27.85 48.17 -17.68
C LEU A 704 28.58 49.40 -17.14
N TYR A 705 27.88 50.53 -17.01
CA TYR A 705 28.46 51.81 -16.62
C TYR A 705 29.29 51.75 -15.31
N PRO A 706 28.74 51.31 -14.16
CA PRO A 706 29.52 51.22 -12.92
C PRO A 706 30.67 50.21 -13.01
N LYS A 707 30.53 49.12 -13.77
CA LYS A 707 31.61 48.14 -13.96
C LYS A 707 32.80 48.75 -14.70
N ASN A 708 32.52 49.50 -15.76
CA ASN A 708 33.55 50.21 -16.52
C ASN A 708 34.25 51.27 -15.66
N LYS A 709 33.49 52.03 -14.87
CA LYS A 709 34.05 53.04 -13.96
C LYS A 709 34.89 52.46 -12.83
N ILE A 710 34.54 51.29 -12.30
CA ILE A 710 35.40 50.57 -11.34
C ILE A 710 36.75 50.20 -11.98
N ALA A 711 36.74 49.69 -13.21
CA ALA A 711 37.97 49.32 -13.91
C ALA A 711 38.84 50.56 -14.19
N GLU A 712 38.22 51.66 -14.61
CA GLU A 712 38.87 52.95 -14.82
C GLU A 712 39.51 53.47 -13.51
N ALA A 713 38.76 53.49 -12.41
CA ALA A 713 39.24 53.96 -11.11
C ALA A 713 40.41 53.12 -10.59
N ASN A 714 40.34 51.79 -10.72
CA ASN A 714 41.42 50.90 -10.31
C ASN A 714 42.68 51.13 -11.14
N THR A 715 42.55 51.40 -12.44
CA THR A 715 43.69 51.71 -13.31
C THR A 715 44.40 52.98 -12.83
N LEU A 716 43.64 54.04 -12.54
CA LEU A 716 44.18 55.30 -12.02
C LEU A 716 44.83 55.14 -10.63
N ILE A 717 44.26 54.30 -9.75
CA ILE A 717 44.87 53.95 -8.46
C ILE A 717 46.22 53.26 -8.67
N GLU A 718 46.30 52.28 -9.58
CA GLU A 718 47.54 51.57 -9.90
C GLU A 718 48.60 52.51 -10.49
N GLU A 719 48.21 53.43 -11.37
CA GLU A 719 49.12 54.43 -11.93
C GLU A 719 49.69 55.35 -10.85
N LYS A 720 48.84 55.83 -9.92
CA LYS A 720 49.28 56.65 -8.77
C LYS A 720 50.25 55.88 -7.86
N LEU A 721 49.97 54.61 -7.59
CA LEU A 721 50.86 53.75 -6.79
C LEU A 721 52.20 53.48 -7.48
N LYS A 722 52.22 53.33 -8.81
CA LYS A 722 53.47 53.19 -9.57
C LYS A 722 54.34 54.43 -9.46
N LEU A 723 53.75 55.62 -9.51
CA LEU A 723 54.49 56.88 -9.33
C LEU A 723 55.14 56.96 -7.94
N VAL A 724 54.37 56.70 -6.88
CA VAL A 724 54.88 56.71 -5.49
C VAL A 724 55.98 55.65 -5.30
N ARG A 725 55.79 54.44 -5.82
CA ARG A 725 56.80 53.37 -5.73
C ARG A 725 58.08 53.73 -6.50
N ASN A 726 57.98 54.46 -7.61
CA ASN A 726 59.16 54.93 -8.33
C ASN A 726 59.95 55.97 -7.52
N GLU A 727 59.27 56.91 -6.87
CA GLU A 727 59.91 57.87 -5.96
C GLU A 727 60.59 57.17 -4.77
N TYR A 728 59.95 56.16 -4.19
CA TYR A 728 60.53 55.31 -3.15
C TYR A 728 61.80 54.61 -3.63
N ASN A 729 61.76 53.95 -4.80
CA ASN A 729 62.90 53.22 -5.35
C ASN A 729 64.11 54.15 -5.62
N LEU A 730 63.85 55.36 -6.10
CA LEU A 730 64.90 56.38 -6.30
C LEU A 730 65.53 56.81 -4.97
N ALA A 731 64.72 57.00 -3.93
CA ALA A 731 65.21 57.34 -2.60
C ALA A 731 66.04 56.20 -1.97
N ILE A 732 65.60 54.95 -2.14
CA ILE A 732 66.36 53.76 -1.71
C ILE A 732 67.69 53.66 -2.46
N ALA A 733 67.70 53.81 -3.78
CA ALA A 733 68.93 53.70 -4.57
C ALA A 733 69.99 54.73 -4.15
N ASP A 734 69.57 55.96 -3.81
CA ASP A 734 70.46 56.99 -3.26
C ASP A 734 70.98 56.62 -1.86
N ALA A 735 70.10 56.10 -1.00
CA ALA A 735 70.45 55.66 0.36
C ALA A 735 71.45 54.49 0.35
N ASP A 736 71.22 53.46 -0.46
CA ASP A 736 72.08 52.29 -0.63
C ASP A 736 73.46 52.70 -1.15
N LYS A 737 73.52 53.65 -2.08
CA LYS A 737 74.77 54.19 -2.61
C LYS A 737 75.58 54.88 -1.51
N LEU A 738 74.93 55.67 -0.64
CA LEU A 738 75.59 56.34 0.50
C LEU A 738 76.07 55.33 1.55
N TYR A 739 75.27 54.28 1.81
CA TYR A 739 75.63 53.18 2.70
C TYR A 739 76.87 52.43 2.20
N ALA A 740 76.90 52.06 0.91
CA ALA A 740 78.04 51.39 0.29
C ALA A 740 79.33 52.23 0.33
N ALA A 741 79.21 53.55 0.22
CA ALA A 741 80.32 54.49 0.37
C ALA A 741 80.76 54.71 1.84
N LYS A 742 80.15 54.03 2.82
CA LYS A 742 80.35 54.19 4.27
C LYS A 742 80.09 55.61 4.78
N ILE A 743 79.20 56.34 4.10
CA ILE A 743 78.74 57.68 4.50
C ILE A 743 77.41 57.51 5.25
N TYR A 744 77.52 56.93 6.44
CA TYR A 744 76.41 56.37 7.20
C TYR A 744 75.42 57.40 7.71
N ASP A 745 75.89 58.59 8.07
CA ASP A 745 75.06 59.73 8.45
C ASP A 745 74.09 60.13 7.32
N LYS A 746 74.60 60.28 6.09
CA LYS A 746 73.75 60.63 4.94
C LYS A 746 72.87 59.47 4.49
N ALA A 747 73.36 58.23 4.59
CA ALA A 747 72.59 57.04 4.26
C ALA A 747 71.34 56.92 5.15
N ILE A 748 71.48 57.14 6.47
CA ILE A 748 70.35 57.15 7.41
C ILE A 748 69.31 58.21 7.00
N THR A 749 69.72 59.44 6.71
CA THR A 749 68.78 60.49 6.26
C THR A 749 68.05 60.11 4.96
N ALA A 750 68.75 59.50 4.01
CA ALA A 750 68.16 59.06 2.74
C ALA A 750 67.16 57.90 2.94
N TYR A 751 67.46 56.94 3.82
CA TYR A 751 66.51 55.88 4.19
C TYR A 751 65.28 56.43 4.92
N GLN A 752 65.44 57.38 5.84
CA GLN A 752 64.31 58.06 6.50
C GLN A 752 63.42 58.80 5.50
N LYS A 753 63.99 59.34 4.42
CA LYS A 753 63.22 59.96 3.34
C LYS A 753 62.45 58.91 2.54
N ALA A 754 63.07 57.77 2.21
CA ALA A 754 62.40 56.67 1.53
C ALA A 754 61.23 56.12 2.36
N ASP A 755 61.44 55.92 3.66
CA ASP A 755 60.41 55.51 4.62
C ASP A 755 59.19 56.46 4.60
N LYS A 756 59.41 57.78 4.59
CA LYS A 756 58.31 58.75 4.47
C LYS A 756 57.52 58.68 3.15
N ILE A 757 58.17 58.29 2.05
CA ILE A 757 57.51 58.16 0.74
C ILE A 757 56.65 56.91 0.73
N PHE A 758 57.12 55.83 1.35
CA PHE A 758 56.37 54.58 1.41
C PHE A 758 56.59 53.83 2.73
N PRO A 759 55.86 54.21 3.80
CA PRO A 759 56.10 53.72 5.17
C PRO A 759 55.77 52.24 5.39
N GLU A 760 55.15 51.58 4.41
CA GLU A 760 54.77 50.17 4.50
C GLU A 760 55.95 49.21 4.23
N GLU A 761 57.06 49.71 3.66
CA GLU A 761 58.22 48.89 3.34
C GLU A 761 59.21 48.88 4.51
N SER A 762 59.57 47.70 5.03
CA SER A 762 60.47 47.58 6.20
C SER A 762 61.94 47.87 5.90
N TYR A 763 62.33 47.89 4.62
CA TYR A 763 63.73 47.95 4.19
C TYR A 763 64.50 49.19 4.69
N PRO A 764 63.98 50.43 4.61
CA PRO A 764 64.71 51.60 5.10
C PRO A 764 64.95 51.53 6.62
N GLU A 765 63.95 51.12 7.40
CA GLU A 765 64.06 50.98 8.85
C GLU A 765 65.13 49.93 9.24
N GLU A 766 65.09 48.77 8.60
CA GLU A 766 66.07 47.70 8.79
C GLU A 766 67.51 48.19 8.51
N MET A 767 67.69 48.98 7.45
CA MET A 767 68.99 49.51 7.07
C MET A 767 69.48 50.59 8.05
N ILE A 768 68.62 51.48 8.54
CA ILE A 768 68.95 52.45 9.59
C ILE A 768 69.43 51.71 10.84
N LYS A 769 68.67 50.71 11.31
CA LYS A 769 69.03 49.90 12.48
C LYS A 769 70.36 49.18 12.30
N LYS A 770 70.61 48.64 11.10
CA LYS A 770 71.88 47.98 10.76
C LYS A 770 73.06 48.95 10.85
N ILE A 771 72.91 50.17 10.34
CA ILE A 771 73.93 51.22 10.43
C ILE A 771 74.18 51.60 11.89
N THR A 772 73.12 51.85 12.66
CA THR A 772 73.22 52.20 14.08
C THR A 772 73.97 51.14 14.87
N ASN A 773 73.61 49.86 14.71
CA ASN A 773 74.30 48.74 15.36
C ASN A 773 75.78 48.65 14.97
N LEU A 774 76.11 48.91 13.70
CA LEU A 774 77.50 48.91 13.23
C LEU A 774 78.32 50.02 13.92
N ILE A 775 77.76 51.23 14.02
CA ILE A 775 78.41 52.35 14.72
C ILE A 775 78.55 52.07 16.22
N GLU A 776 77.54 51.47 16.84
CA GLU A 776 77.58 51.11 18.26
C GLU A 776 78.66 50.07 18.59
N THR A 777 78.77 49.03 17.76
CA THR A 777 79.69 47.90 17.98
C THR A 777 81.14 48.28 17.70
N ASN A 778 81.40 49.15 16.73
CA ASN A 778 82.75 49.63 16.41
C ASN A 778 83.21 50.79 17.32
N ALA A 779 82.95 50.67 18.62
CA ALA A 779 83.32 51.64 19.64
C ALA A 779 84.86 51.77 19.73
N ILE A 780 85.35 53.00 19.85
CA ILE A 780 86.75 53.29 20.18
C ILE A 780 86.86 53.77 21.63
N VAL A 781 86.05 54.76 22.01
CA VAL A 781 86.03 55.31 23.37
C VAL A 781 84.64 55.78 23.76
N ASP A 782 84.27 55.46 25.01
CA ASP A 782 83.10 56.02 25.66
C ASP A 782 83.50 57.29 26.42
N VAL A 783 83.03 58.42 25.94
CA VAL A 783 83.29 59.75 26.53
C VAL A 783 82.29 60.01 27.65
N ILE A 784 81.01 59.70 27.43
CA ILE A 784 79.97 59.69 28.47
C ILE A 784 79.36 58.29 28.49
N LYS A 785 79.43 57.63 29.65
CA LYS A 785 78.94 56.24 29.86
C LYS A 785 77.84 56.12 30.92
N THR A 786 77.56 57.22 31.62
CA THR A 786 76.50 57.32 32.63
C THR A 786 75.57 58.43 32.22
N LYS A 787 74.30 58.35 32.65
CA LYS A 787 73.32 59.41 32.36
C LYS A 787 73.82 60.73 32.93
N THR A 788 74.03 61.70 32.05
CA THR A 788 74.48 63.04 32.39
C THR A 788 73.44 64.04 31.91
N THR A 789 72.90 64.82 32.84
CA THR A 789 72.01 65.94 32.52
C THR A 789 72.84 67.20 32.33
N ILE A 790 72.64 67.88 31.22
CA ILE A 790 73.27 69.16 30.91
C ILE A 790 72.15 70.19 30.76
N ASN A 791 72.12 71.14 31.69
CA ASN A 791 71.11 72.19 31.68
C ASN A 791 71.39 73.19 30.56
N SER A 792 70.33 73.81 30.08
CA SER A 792 70.34 74.87 29.07
C SER A 792 71.38 75.94 29.39
N LYS A 793 72.13 76.35 28.36
CA LYS A 793 73.20 77.36 28.41
C LYS A 793 74.41 77.02 29.28
N ASN A 794 74.50 75.80 29.83
CA ASN A 794 75.71 75.32 30.48
C ASN A 794 76.56 74.51 29.51
N THR A 795 77.88 74.66 29.60
CA THR A 795 78.81 73.83 28.82
C THR A 795 79.34 72.71 29.70
N GLU A 796 79.08 71.48 29.33
CA GLU A 796 79.74 70.31 29.92
C GLU A 796 80.96 69.95 29.07
N LYS A 797 82.14 69.85 29.68
CA LYS A 797 83.39 69.51 28.98
C LYS A 797 83.94 68.21 29.54
N VAL A 798 84.06 67.22 28.67
CA VAL A 798 84.47 65.86 29.03
C VAL A 798 85.78 65.53 28.33
N GLU A 799 86.77 65.08 29.09
CA GLU A 799 88.08 64.70 28.58
C GLU A 799 88.12 63.21 28.20
N PHE A 800 88.95 62.87 27.22
CA PHE A 800 89.19 61.50 26.78
C PHE A 800 90.61 61.36 26.22
N GLU A 801 91.12 60.13 26.17
CA GLU A 801 92.44 59.84 25.61
C GLU A 801 92.47 60.07 24.08
N PRO A 802 93.45 60.79 23.53
CA PRO A 802 93.55 61.03 22.10
C PRO A 802 93.42 59.75 21.25
N ILE A 803 92.49 59.76 20.31
CA ILE A 803 92.24 58.62 19.40
C ILE A 803 93.48 58.35 18.56
N ARG A 804 93.82 57.09 18.27
CA ARG A 804 94.95 56.78 17.38
C ARG A 804 94.75 57.33 15.97
N ILE A 805 95.81 57.88 15.37
CA ILE A 805 95.76 58.59 14.07
C ILE A 805 95.23 57.73 12.91
N ASP A 806 95.48 56.41 12.94
CA ASP A 806 95.12 55.48 11.88
C ASP A 806 93.61 55.27 11.72
N VAL A 807 92.82 55.53 12.77
CA VAL A 807 91.36 55.38 12.73
C VAL A 807 90.59 56.70 12.68
N ARG A 808 91.25 57.85 12.87
CA ARG A 808 90.53 59.15 13.02
C ARG A 808 89.65 59.50 11.82
N LYS A 809 90.08 59.17 10.60
CA LYS A 809 89.33 59.49 9.37
C LYS A 809 88.01 58.73 9.22
N SER A 810 87.87 57.60 9.90
CA SER A 810 86.64 56.80 9.93
C SER A 810 85.77 57.12 11.15
N ASN A 811 86.10 58.13 11.96
CA ASN A 811 85.39 58.38 13.21
C ASN A 811 83.98 58.93 13.02
N TYR A 812 83.08 58.39 13.84
CA TYR A 812 81.74 58.86 14.10
C TYR A 812 81.59 59.15 15.59
N ILE A 813 80.75 60.11 15.92
CA ILE A 813 80.25 60.32 17.28
C ILE A 813 78.81 59.84 17.30
N LEU A 814 78.54 58.88 18.19
CA LEU A 814 77.21 58.45 18.54
C LEU A 814 76.82 59.13 19.85
N VAL A 815 75.71 59.87 19.83
CA VAL A 815 75.10 60.45 21.03
C VAL A 815 73.72 59.85 21.20
N LYS A 816 73.44 59.29 22.36
CA LYS A 816 72.08 58.88 22.75
C LYS A 816 71.55 59.89 23.74
N ALA A 817 70.56 60.68 23.33
CA ALA A 817 70.07 61.78 24.14
C ALA A 817 68.57 61.98 23.99
N ARG A 818 67.94 62.47 25.07
CA ARG A 818 66.51 62.85 25.07
C ARG A 818 66.34 64.28 25.56
N ASN A 819 65.38 64.98 24.96
CA ASN A 819 64.94 66.31 25.41
C ASN A 819 64.24 66.16 26.76
N LEU A 820 64.50 67.08 27.69
CA LEU A 820 63.78 67.14 28.97
C LEU A 820 62.70 68.24 29.00
N GLY A 821 62.50 68.96 27.90
CA GLY A 821 61.46 69.98 27.73
C GLY A 821 60.69 69.86 26.41
N ASP A 822 59.80 70.82 26.18
CA ASP A 822 58.78 70.74 25.13
C ASP A 822 59.12 71.50 23.84
N ASN A 823 60.33 72.06 23.73
CA ASN A 823 60.76 72.84 22.58
C ASN A 823 61.94 72.18 21.87
N GLU A 824 61.97 72.25 20.54
CA GLU A 824 63.14 71.89 19.74
C GLU A 824 64.27 72.89 20.04
N PHE A 825 65.50 72.41 20.20
CA PHE A 825 66.67 73.27 20.39
C PHE A 825 67.93 72.69 19.76
N LYS A 826 68.99 73.51 19.66
CA LYS A 826 70.30 73.10 19.14
C LYS A 826 71.21 72.64 20.26
N MET A 827 71.79 71.46 20.09
CA MET A 827 72.88 70.95 20.91
C MET A 827 74.20 71.11 20.14
N ILE A 828 75.07 71.98 20.66
CA ILE A 828 76.32 72.40 20.04
C ILE A 828 77.47 71.62 20.68
N PHE A 829 78.21 70.89 19.87
CA PHE A 829 79.41 70.18 20.26
C PHE A 829 80.65 70.96 19.87
N GLY A 830 81.65 70.96 20.74
CA GLY A 830 83.01 71.41 20.47
C GLY A 830 84.00 70.29 20.77
N TYR A 831 85.18 70.33 20.17
CA TYR A 831 86.27 69.43 20.51
C TYR A 831 87.62 70.13 20.36
N GLY A 832 88.64 69.64 21.06
CA GLY A 832 89.96 70.26 21.02
C GLY A 832 91.02 69.55 21.86
N ILE A 833 92.15 70.24 22.06
CA ILE A 833 93.29 69.78 22.85
C ILE A 833 93.64 70.82 23.93
N GLY A 834 93.71 70.39 25.19
CA GLY A 834 94.00 71.29 26.31
C GLY A 834 93.02 72.46 26.38
N THR A 835 93.52 73.70 26.23
CA THR A 835 92.70 74.92 26.19
C THR A 835 92.28 75.34 24.76
N ALA A 836 92.85 74.73 23.71
CA ALA A 836 92.57 75.09 22.33
C ALA A 836 91.35 74.33 21.78
N LYS A 837 90.44 75.06 21.10
CA LYS A 837 89.31 74.48 20.36
C LYS A 837 89.71 74.19 18.91
N ASN A 838 89.56 72.94 18.49
CA ASN A 838 89.91 72.48 17.15
C ASN A 838 88.71 72.42 16.21
N GLY A 839 87.50 72.15 16.71
CA GLY A 839 86.30 72.14 15.88
C GLY A 839 85.03 71.91 16.68
N GLY A 840 83.97 71.51 15.97
CA GLY A 840 82.64 71.30 16.55
C GLY A 840 81.59 70.98 15.49
N PHE A 841 80.41 70.60 15.96
CA PHE A 841 79.24 70.30 15.13
C PHE A 841 77.96 70.64 15.92
N VAL A 842 76.83 70.71 15.23
CA VAL A 842 75.54 71.05 15.84
C VAL A 842 74.53 69.99 15.45
N VAL A 843 73.71 69.55 16.41
CA VAL A 843 72.55 68.68 16.16
C VAL A 843 71.28 69.37 16.66
N SER A 844 70.18 69.21 15.93
CA SER A 844 68.85 69.62 16.39
C SER A 844 68.25 68.52 17.25
N VAL A 845 67.75 68.88 18.43
CA VAL A 845 67.08 67.97 19.36
C VAL A 845 65.57 68.20 19.23
N PRO A 846 64.77 67.21 18.82
CA PRO A 846 63.33 67.38 18.61
C PRO A 846 62.59 67.65 19.93
N ALA A 847 61.39 68.21 19.81
CA ALA A 847 60.49 68.53 20.92
C ALA A 847 59.75 67.29 21.46
N ASP A 848 60.49 66.22 21.78
CA ASP A 848 59.94 65.00 22.36
C ASP A 848 60.88 64.40 23.41
N SER A 849 60.29 63.61 24.32
CA SER A 849 61.00 63.02 25.46
C SER A 849 61.64 61.65 25.17
N GLU A 850 61.64 61.21 23.91
CA GLU A 850 62.23 59.94 23.51
C GLU A 850 63.75 60.05 23.39
N TYR A 851 64.44 58.93 23.54
CA TYR A 851 65.86 58.88 23.24
C TYR A 851 66.04 58.80 21.73
N HIS A 852 66.81 59.75 21.20
CA HIS A 852 67.25 59.76 19.82
C HIS A 852 68.72 59.37 19.73
N ASP A 853 69.04 58.57 18.72
CA ASP A 853 70.40 58.23 18.34
C ASP A 853 70.89 59.24 17.31
N TYR A 854 71.82 60.12 17.72
CA TYR A 854 72.48 61.06 16.83
C TYR A 854 73.82 60.47 16.38
N ILE A 855 73.96 60.20 15.08
CA ILE A 855 75.18 59.66 14.47
C ILE A 855 75.83 60.72 13.61
N ILE A 856 76.99 61.23 14.03
CA ILE A 856 77.67 62.35 13.39
C ILE A 856 79.02 61.90 12.86
N ARG A 857 79.27 62.09 11.57
CA ARG A 857 80.59 61.85 10.98
C ARG A 857 81.54 63.00 11.34
N VAL A 858 82.58 62.71 12.12
CA VAL A 858 83.62 63.68 12.50
C VAL A 858 84.96 63.41 11.83
N GLY A 859 85.19 62.19 11.34
CA GLY A 859 86.43 61.81 10.66
C GLY A 859 86.68 62.50 9.32
N ASN A 860 85.72 63.27 8.81
CA ASN A 860 85.91 64.14 7.64
C ASN A 860 86.39 65.55 8.03
N GLN A 861 86.39 65.92 9.32
CA GLN A 861 86.79 67.23 9.77
C GLN A 861 88.32 67.28 9.92
N TYR A 862 88.97 68.19 9.17
CA TYR A 862 90.43 68.27 9.07
C TYR A 862 91.13 68.19 10.43
N LYS A 863 90.75 69.07 11.35
CA LYS A 863 91.35 69.13 12.69
C LYS A 863 90.93 67.99 13.63
N TRP A 864 89.85 67.26 13.31
CA TRP A 864 89.52 66.04 14.06
C TRP A 864 90.56 64.95 13.79
N PHE A 865 90.89 64.73 12.50
CA PHE A 865 91.80 63.67 12.13
C PHE A 865 93.29 64.06 12.09
N SER A 866 93.64 65.36 12.06
CA SER A 866 95.03 65.82 12.07
C SER A 866 95.60 66.06 13.47
N GLU A 867 94.77 66.38 14.46
CA GLU A 867 95.21 66.80 15.81
C GLU A 867 94.85 65.78 16.90
N ASP A 868 95.57 65.82 18.03
CA ASP A 868 95.34 64.99 19.21
C ASP A 868 94.22 65.55 20.10
N ASN A 869 92.99 65.48 19.62
CA ASN A 869 91.84 65.94 20.39
C ASN A 869 91.66 65.10 21.66
N ASN A 870 91.56 65.74 22.82
CA ASN A 870 91.48 65.10 24.13
C ASN A 870 90.27 65.56 24.96
N TRP A 871 89.37 66.34 24.38
CA TRP A 871 88.10 66.70 25.03
C TRP A 871 86.99 66.97 24.02
N ILE A 872 85.74 66.71 24.42
CA ILE A 872 84.50 67.17 23.76
C ILE A 872 83.73 68.04 24.76
N SER A 873 83.24 69.18 24.29
CA SER A 873 82.31 70.04 25.00
C SER A 873 80.91 69.93 24.42
N ILE A 874 79.88 69.99 25.26
CA ILE A 874 78.48 69.89 24.88
C ILE A 874 77.76 71.10 25.46
N TYR A 875 77.05 71.84 24.61
CA TYR A 875 76.32 73.04 24.97
C TYR A 875 74.91 72.98 24.38
N PRO A 876 73.88 72.70 25.19
CA PRO A 876 72.50 72.84 24.75
C PRO A 876 72.06 74.31 24.85
N GLU A 877 71.58 74.88 23.74
CA GLU A 877 71.35 76.33 23.64
C GLU A 877 70.12 76.82 24.43
N ASN A 878 68.98 76.15 24.28
CA ASN A 878 67.68 76.61 24.80
C ASN A 878 66.80 75.49 25.39
N GLY A 879 67.39 74.36 25.80
CA GLY A 879 66.66 73.27 26.46
C GLY A 879 67.60 72.40 27.28
N ASP A 880 67.05 71.66 28.25
CA ASP A 880 67.81 70.72 29.06
C ASP A 880 67.91 69.38 28.32
N ILE A 881 69.09 68.76 28.34
CA ILE A 881 69.33 67.48 27.67
C ILE A 881 69.83 66.43 28.67
N GLU A 882 69.32 65.21 28.55
CA GLU A 882 69.93 64.05 29.20
C GLU A 882 70.66 63.20 28.16
N ILE A 883 71.96 63.04 28.33
CA ILE A 883 72.81 62.19 27.49
C ILE A 883 73.08 60.89 28.24
N SER A 884 72.63 59.77 27.67
CA SER A 884 72.88 58.45 28.24
C SER A 884 74.17 57.81 27.72
N LEU A 885 74.60 58.19 26.51
CA LEU A 885 75.83 57.73 25.89
C LEU A 885 76.40 58.83 24.97
N LEU A 886 77.70 59.10 25.10
CA LEU A 886 78.50 59.76 24.07
C LEU A 886 79.70 58.86 23.77
N ARG A 887 79.75 58.35 22.55
CA ARG A 887 80.74 57.38 22.10
C ARG A 887 81.41 57.86 20.82
N ILE A 888 82.73 57.72 20.75
CA ILE A 888 83.48 57.84 19.51
C ILE A 888 83.67 56.41 18.96
N SER A 889 83.24 56.20 17.73
CA SER A 889 83.29 54.92 17.02
C SER A 889 83.99 55.08 15.67
N LYS A 890 84.32 53.98 14.99
CA LYS A 890 84.78 53.98 13.59
C LYS A 890 83.78 53.31 12.66
N SER A 891 83.81 53.68 11.38
CA SER A 891 82.95 53.06 10.36
C SER A 891 83.31 51.62 9.99
N ASP A 892 84.48 51.13 10.39
CA ASP A 892 85.06 49.84 9.96
C ASP A 892 85.96 49.19 10.99
#